data_AF-A0A6B3EQC4-F1
#
_entry.id   AF-A0A6B3EQC4-F1
#
_cell.length_a   1.000
_cell.length_b   1.000
_cell.length_c   1.000
_cell.angle_alpha   90.00
_cell.angle_beta   90.00
_cell.angle_gamma   90.00
#
_symmetry.space_group_name_H-M   'P 1'
#
loop_
_entity.id
_entity.type
_entity.pdbx_description
1 polymer ?
#
loop_
_entity_poly.entity_id
_entity_poly.type
_entity_poly.pdbx_seq_one_letter_code
_entity_poly.pdbx_strand_id
1 'polypeptide(L)'
;MVVAVLVAASLVAGTGPAASANPAGPAGAAPAVGGYWATSYEPGTPRPAGFPARGRARNLRGETTEVTTTVRDVRSGHPNDTSAQEGVTSLSDQDSGTKWYARDSGRPTGEEPVYAIYTLRTPADVTGYSLTSANDAPPRDPAAWTVLGSDSDSAATDADDSSWHVLDQEKEQRFGARGQTDFYPVTTTHAYRHYQLRITDNCADRCQGSAADHSKLQLADWTLRSSAGSTAAGLGVRVENADSVGAADGSAAVRYAGRVLAAGPASSTVVLCSGLDVPLVRGSRLSYAIRPDDAASAHVALDVRYTDPDGRHPRTRQVRTANRKPAPGEWNTVSADLGALAGKHVSEILLRYDDAHAKPGSGPRGWIDDVSIGKAVVDASTSWSYLDTPGVDPARGDEDRTAWTRTGFDAGDVPWKTAVGPFGAKNDGTDLGDGFPVRTKLKLRKDAGNSAGDSTESYFFRTSFSMDRASLDAISGLVGTVVYDDTVTVYLNGRRIAGRGDGKITKNLQYETPDGTSGEGDPVTARFGVPASALRPGTNTLAVEVHQCNSTSSDIYFGPGPLAQAAGSLPFTDEQLGTSYASDTQPAAPGGGDYFTWLLRSFDAARDEPSVMGANEVLPKGTTYEELTALDDRTVVDINNAPSGPADPQVHKALVDGANSPYRTMADGLGATLGGLYEQALKNGELPKTEALLSGRVEHTADSSADWYQTAKNNYQYKRPFVRMGFTEDQGLIEPWDSPGGYAGLAGDGSFPSGHTSHGYAQGIVLATLLPELAPQILARASEYGNNRILLSFHYPTDIMGGRIVGEKTAQLRWSDPEFRALLEQAKTELRAVLVQKCRETGAGDSLTRCAGRGTPYLPTDEALQVYKQRMTYGFPHIGAEGRPPAVPGGAEDLLRTSHPKLTGAQRRTVLAATQIPSGSALDEQGDGGSWQRIDLAGAMTAKVTAHHDGTLTVDGVRVNADGTRTGE
;
A
#
# COMPACT_ATOMS: atom_id res chain seq x y z
N MET A 1 65.98 30.31 -13.47
CA MET A 1 65.03 31.35 -13.93
C MET A 1 63.92 31.41 -12.87
N VAL A 2 63.72 32.49 -12.09
CA VAL A 2 63.36 33.90 -12.45
C VAL A 2 61.86 33.96 -12.79
N VAL A 3 60.95 34.76 -12.20
CA VAL A 3 60.94 35.72 -11.03
C VAL A 3 59.44 36.05 -10.75
N ALA A 4 58.89 36.63 -9.66
CA ALA A 4 59.24 37.18 -8.32
C ALA A 4 57.95 37.09 -7.43
N VAL A 5 57.84 37.29 -6.10
CA VAL A 5 58.66 37.86 -5.00
C VAL A 5 58.47 39.39 -4.74
N LEU A 6 58.20 39.75 -3.47
CA LEU A 6 57.88 41.10 -2.89
C LEU A 6 56.46 41.65 -3.25
N VAL A 7 55.63 42.26 -2.38
CA VAL A 7 55.69 42.94 -1.05
C VAL A 7 55.82 44.47 -1.10
N ALA A 8 54.73 45.18 -0.76
CA ALA A 8 54.73 46.44 0.02
C ALA A 8 53.28 46.85 0.45
N ALA A 9 53.11 47.09 1.77
CA ALA A 9 52.50 48.25 2.45
C ALA A 9 51.20 48.95 1.91
N SER A 10 50.32 49.52 2.74
CA SER A 10 50.54 50.12 4.08
C SER A 10 49.33 49.98 5.03
N LEU A 11 49.59 50.04 6.33
CA LEU A 11 48.58 50.29 7.38
C LEU A 11 48.34 51.79 7.60
N VAL A 12 47.11 52.15 7.97
CA VAL A 12 46.81 53.33 8.79
C VAL A 12 45.96 52.87 9.98
N ALA A 13 46.33 53.26 11.19
CA ALA A 13 45.67 52.79 12.41
C ALA A 13 44.56 53.74 12.86
N GLY A 14 43.42 53.19 13.29
CA GLY A 14 42.40 53.88 14.07
C GLY A 14 42.30 53.29 15.46
N THR A 15 42.53 54.08 16.51
CA THR A 15 42.58 53.61 17.90
C THR A 15 41.25 53.78 18.62
N GLY A 16 40.69 52.68 19.13
CA GLY A 16 39.53 52.64 20.04
C GLY A 16 39.70 51.52 21.09
N PRO A 17 39.14 51.65 22.30
CA PRO A 17 39.54 50.83 23.45
C PRO A 17 38.97 49.41 23.44
N ALA A 18 39.69 48.50 24.09
CA ALA A 18 39.33 47.09 24.18
C ALA A 18 38.21 46.81 25.20
N ALA A 19 37.32 45.87 24.85
CA ALA A 19 36.54 45.09 25.80
C ALA A 19 37.07 43.64 25.78
N SER A 20 37.17 43.00 26.95
CA SER A 20 37.84 41.70 27.08
C SER A 20 36.96 40.53 26.60
N ALA A 21 37.35 39.89 25.50
CA ALA A 21 36.83 38.59 25.12
C ALA A 21 37.59 37.47 25.86
N ASN A 22 36.85 36.55 26.48
CA ASN A 22 37.44 35.30 26.99
C ASN A 22 37.92 34.43 25.81
N PRO A 23 39.03 33.67 25.97
CA PRO A 23 39.51 32.78 24.92
C PRO A 23 38.49 31.66 24.68
N ALA A 24 37.99 31.56 23.46
CA ALA A 24 37.16 30.43 23.05
C ALA A 24 37.98 29.12 23.09
N GLY A 25 37.38 28.05 23.58
CA GLY A 25 37.96 26.70 23.48
C GLY A 25 38.09 26.24 22.03
N PRO A 26 38.89 25.19 21.76
CA PRO A 26 39.07 24.67 20.41
C PRO A 26 37.73 24.26 19.81
N ALA A 27 37.48 24.64 18.55
CA ALA A 27 36.25 24.32 17.85
C ALA A 27 36.07 22.80 17.77
N GLY A 28 35.03 22.29 18.44
CA GLY A 28 34.68 20.87 18.39
C GLY A 28 34.24 20.48 16.98
N ALA A 29 34.64 19.30 16.53
CA ALA A 29 34.15 18.73 15.28
C ALA A 29 32.62 18.62 15.32
N ALA A 30 31.95 19.04 14.23
CA ALA A 30 30.50 18.99 14.14
C ALA A 30 29.98 17.54 14.27
N PRO A 31 28.80 17.32 14.88
CA PRO A 31 28.25 15.98 15.04
C PRO A 31 27.74 15.46 13.70
N ALA A 32 28.29 14.33 13.25
CA ALA A 32 27.75 13.61 12.11
C ALA A 32 26.25 13.32 12.29
N VAL A 33 25.49 13.38 11.20
CA VAL A 33 24.07 13.04 11.14
C VAL A 33 23.89 11.54 11.36
N GLY A 34 22.93 11.21 12.22
CA GLY A 34 22.50 9.83 12.42
C GLY A 34 21.44 9.46 11.40
N GLY A 35 21.45 8.18 11.02
CA GLY A 35 20.25 7.53 10.53
C GLY A 35 19.13 7.63 11.56
N TYR A 36 17.90 7.47 11.10
CA TYR A 36 16.77 7.23 11.97
C TYR A 36 15.81 6.24 11.34
N TRP A 37 15.14 5.47 12.18
CA TRP A 37 14.00 4.64 11.82
C TRP A 37 13.05 4.62 13.00
N ALA A 38 11.75 4.65 12.73
CA ALA A 38 10.73 4.55 13.78
C ALA A 38 9.45 3.87 13.28
N THR A 39 8.72 3.28 14.21
CA THR A 39 7.34 2.83 14.06
C THR A 39 6.60 2.89 15.40
N SER A 40 5.36 3.38 15.38
CA SER A 40 4.34 3.13 16.42
C SER A 40 3.31 2.12 15.93
N TYR A 41 3.66 1.31 14.93
CA TYR A 41 2.84 0.26 14.33
C TYR A 41 1.43 0.66 13.84
N GLU A 42 1.09 1.95 13.77
CA GLU A 42 -0.12 2.47 13.10
C GLU A 42 -0.22 2.13 11.59
N PRO A 43 -1.40 2.23 10.96
CA PRO A 43 -1.55 2.14 9.50
C PRO A 43 -0.63 3.14 8.78
N GLY A 44 -0.05 2.75 7.64
CA GLY A 44 0.96 3.58 6.96
C GLY A 44 2.31 3.71 7.69
N THR A 45 2.51 3.04 8.84
CA THR A 45 3.84 2.89 9.48
C THR A 45 4.47 1.52 9.16
N PRO A 46 5.81 1.35 9.31
CA PRO A 46 6.46 0.09 8.98
C PRO A 46 6.06 -0.99 10.00
N ARG A 47 5.29 -2.00 9.55
CA ARG A 47 4.86 -3.15 10.38
C ARG A 47 5.64 -4.41 9.99
N PRO A 48 5.93 -5.33 10.93
CA PRO A 48 6.60 -6.60 10.62
C PRO A 48 5.88 -7.38 9.51
N ALA A 49 6.62 -8.11 8.67
CA ALA A 49 6.15 -8.75 7.44
C ALA A 49 5.09 -9.87 7.54
N GLY A 50 4.30 -9.93 8.61
CA GLY A 50 3.41 -11.05 8.91
C GLY A 50 4.09 -12.11 9.78
N PHE A 51 3.28 -13.03 10.28
CA PHE A 51 3.61 -13.82 11.47
C PHE A 51 3.43 -15.33 11.24
N PRO A 52 4.21 -16.19 11.94
CA PRO A 52 5.11 -15.88 13.04
C PRO A 52 6.50 -15.46 12.57
N ALA A 53 6.97 -14.34 13.11
CA ALA A 53 8.34 -13.88 12.92
C ALA A 53 9.32 -14.91 13.50
N ARG A 54 10.18 -15.48 12.65
CA ARG A 54 10.94 -16.69 13.00
C ARG A 54 12.08 -16.37 13.98
N GLY A 55 12.12 -17.12 15.08
CA GLY A 55 13.09 -16.90 16.16
C GLY A 55 13.74 -18.18 16.69
N ARG A 56 14.98 -18.05 17.16
CA ARG A 56 15.65 -19.12 17.93
C ARG A 56 15.04 -19.16 19.33
N ALA A 57 14.65 -20.35 19.79
CA ALA A 57 14.09 -20.53 21.12
C ALA A 57 14.62 -21.77 21.84
N ARG A 58 14.46 -21.76 23.17
CA ARG A 58 14.76 -22.86 24.10
C ARG A 58 13.73 -22.81 25.22
N ASN A 59 13.15 -23.97 25.56
CA ASN A 59 12.22 -24.14 26.68
C ASN A 59 10.99 -23.18 26.68
N LEU A 60 10.72 -22.56 25.52
CA LEU A 60 9.65 -21.61 25.28
C LEU A 60 9.03 -21.96 23.93
N ARG A 61 7.72 -21.76 23.81
CA ARG A 61 6.99 -21.77 22.55
C ARG A 61 6.13 -20.51 22.44
N GLY A 62 6.18 -19.82 21.32
CA GLY A 62 5.24 -18.75 20.99
C GLY A 62 3.80 -19.23 20.81
N GLU A 63 2.86 -18.33 21.02
CA GLU A 63 1.48 -18.48 20.56
C GLU A 63 1.40 -17.93 19.13
N THR A 64 1.18 -18.81 18.14
CA THR A 64 1.25 -18.44 16.73
C THR A 64 -0.13 -18.31 16.10
N THR A 65 -0.28 -17.31 15.24
CA THR A 65 -1.43 -17.14 14.35
C THR A 65 -1.32 -17.98 13.07
N GLU A 66 -0.41 -18.97 13.04
CA GLU A 66 -0.24 -19.90 11.91
C GLU A 66 -1.56 -20.59 11.55
N VAL A 67 -2.44 -20.83 12.54
CA VAL A 67 -3.76 -21.44 12.30
C VAL A 67 -4.64 -20.58 11.40
N THR A 68 -4.76 -19.26 11.64
CA THR A 68 -5.49 -18.39 10.68
C THR A 68 -4.85 -18.46 9.29
N THR A 69 -3.51 -18.47 9.19
CA THR A 69 -2.83 -18.55 7.88
C THR A 69 -2.99 -19.89 7.16
N THR A 70 -3.51 -20.95 7.84
CA THR A 70 -3.92 -22.20 7.19
C THR A 70 -5.40 -22.22 6.80
N VAL A 71 -6.18 -21.16 7.02
CA VAL A 71 -7.53 -21.04 6.47
C VAL A 71 -7.50 -21.19 4.94
N ARG A 72 -8.50 -21.92 4.42
CA ARG A 72 -8.67 -22.24 3.00
C ARG A 72 -9.97 -21.70 2.42
N ASP A 73 -10.97 -21.51 3.26
CA ASP A 73 -12.37 -21.26 2.91
C ASP A 73 -13.05 -20.66 4.14
N VAL A 74 -13.86 -19.62 3.96
CA VAL A 74 -14.59 -18.90 5.01
C VAL A 74 -16.02 -18.70 4.54
N ARG A 75 -17.00 -19.05 5.39
CA ARG A 75 -18.42 -19.10 5.01
C ARG A 75 -19.35 -18.53 6.07
N SER A 76 -20.44 -17.93 5.63
CA SER A 76 -21.56 -17.49 6.46
C SER A 76 -22.87 -17.57 5.65
N GLY A 77 -24.02 -17.61 6.35
CA GLY A 77 -25.32 -17.32 5.75
C GLY A 77 -25.53 -15.85 5.37
N HIS A 78 -24.69 -14.93 5.87
CA HIS A 78 -24.76 -13.49 5.59
C HIS A 78 -23.41 -12.91 5.15
N PRO A 79 -22.79 -13.41 4.07
CA PRO A 79 -21.35 -13.25 3.84
C PRO A 79 -20.94 -11.90 3.25
N ASN A 80 -21.86 -11.13 2.65
CA ASN A 80 -21.59 -9.82 2.00
C ASN A 80 -20.54 -9.88 0.86
N ASP A 81 -20.55 -10.95 0.07
CA ASP A 81 -19.59 -11.24 -1.02
C ASP A 81 -19.62 -10.25 -2.20
N THR A 82 -20.33 -9.13 -2.10
CA THR A 82 -20.24 -8.03 -3.08
C THR A 82 -19.19 -6.96 -2.71
N SER A 83 -18.49 -7.11 -1.58
CA SER A 83 -17.47 -6.15 -1.10
C SER A 83 -16.11 -6.79 -0.88
N ALA A 84 -15.04 -6.07 -1.25
CA ALA A 84 -13.65 -6.49 -1.01
C ALA A 84 -13.16 -6.18 0.41
N GLN A 85 -13.81 -5.22 1.09
CA GLN A 85 -13.41 -4.70 2.41
C GLN A 85 -14.46 -4.97 3.49
N GLU A 86 -15.66 -5.44 3.12
CA GLU A 86 -16.78 -5.69 4.03
C GLU A 86 -17.32 -7.14 4.00
N GLY A 87 -16.63 -8.05 3.30
CA GLY A 87 -17.03 -9.46 3.12
C GLY A 87 -16.56 -10.40 4.24
N VAL A 88 -17.12 -11.62 4.31
CA VAL A 88 -16.80 -12.58 5.39
C VAL A 88 -15.35 -13.05 5.37
N THR A 89 -14.70 -13.03 4.21
CA THR A 89 -13.27 -13.36 4.04
C THR A 89 -12.36 -12.44 4.84
N SER A 90 -12.74 -11.18 5.06
CA SER A 90 -12.02 -10.21 5.88
C SER A 90 -11.85 -10.62 7.34
N LEU A 91 -12.66 -11.56 7.85
CA LEU A 91 -12.40 -12.11 9.18
C LEU A 91 -11.02 -12.80 9.29
N SER A 92 -10.47 -13.27 8.17
CA SER A 92 -9.29 -14.15 8.11
C SER A 92 -8.04 -13.52 7.49
N ASP A 93 -8.13 -12.30 6.96
CA ASP A 93 -7.01 -11.57 6.33
C ASP A 93 -6.00 -10.99 7.36
N GLN A 94 -6.36 -11.05 8.65
CA GLN A 94 -5.63 -10.50 9.80
C GLN A 94 -5.56 -8.96 9.84
N ASP A 95 -6.48 -8.29 9.16
CA ASP A 95 -6.61 -6.85 9.02
C ASP A 95 -7.69 -6.29 9.99
N SER A 96 -7.40 -5.15 10.62
CA SER A 96 -8.33 -4.42 11.50
C SER A 96 -9.02 -3.24 10.80
N GLY A 97 -8.69 -2.99 9.52
CA GLY A 97 -9.23 -1.91 8.68
C GLY A 97 -10.17 -2.41 7.57
N THR A 98 -10.16 -3.70 7.25
CA THR A 98 -11.30 -4.38 6.62
C THR A 98 -12.28 -4.85 7.71
N LYS A 99 -13.41 -5.41 7.31
CA LYS A 99 -14.35 -6.10 8.21
C LYS A 99 -15.19 -7.10 7.46
N TRP A 100 -15.86 -7.98 8.19
CA TRP A 100 -17.13 -8.54 7.75
C TRP A 100 -18.26 -7.64 8.24
N TYR A 101 -19.10 -7.16 7.33
CA TYR A 101 -20.36 -6.49 7.63
C TYR A 101 -21.50 -7.37 7.13
N ALA A 102 -22.15 -8.08 8.06
CA ALA A 102 -23.27 -8.95 7.76
C ALA A 102 -24.55 -8.11 7.57
N ARG A 103 -24.57 -7.25 6.54
CA ARG A 103 -25.54 -6.16 6.36
C ARG A 103 -27.01 -6.62 6.41
N ASP A 104 -27.26 -7.85 5.95
CA ASP A 104 -28.57 -8.50 5.80
C ASP A 104 -28.83 -9.56 6.89
N SER A 105 -28.09 -9.54 8.02
CA SER A 105 -28.16 -10.59 9.06
C SER A 105 -29.33 -10.50 10.03
N GLY A 106 -30.03 -9.37 10.09
CA GLY A 106 -30.87 -9.05 11.25
C GLY A 106 -30.04 -8.93 12.55
N ARG A 107 -30.71 -8.94 13.70
CA ARG A 107 -30.04 -9.01 15.00
C ARG A 107 -29.71 -10.47 15.33
N PRO A 108 -28.45 -10.84 15.65
CA PRO A 108 -28.12 -12.17 16.13
C PRO A 108 -28.86 -12.49 17.43
N THR A 109 -29.41 -13.70 17.54
CA THR A 109 -30.05 -14.21 18.77
C THR A 109 -29.58 -15.64 19.09
N GLY A 110 -30.07 -16.21 20.20
CA GLY A 110 -29.87 -17.63 20.50
C GLY A 110 -30.72 -18.59 19.65
N GLU A 111 -31.76 -18.11 18.98
CA GLU A 111 -32.64 -18.89 18.10
C GLU A 111 -32.26 -18.72 16.63
N GLU A 112 -31.86 -17.50 16.24
CA GLU A 112 -31.31 -17.13 14.93
C GLU A 112 -29.87 -16.60 15.10
N PRO A 113 -28.86 -17.49 15.23
CA PRO A 113 -27.48 -17.11 15.39
C PRO A 113 -26.81 -16.76 14.06
N VAL A 114 -25.96 -15.74 14.07
CA VAL A 114 -25.18 -15.32 12.90
C VAL A 114 -23.78 -15.92 13.03
N TYR A 115 -23.33 -16.70 12.04
CA TYR A 115 -22.13 -17.52 12.15
C TYR A 115 -21.09 -17.24 11.07
N ALA A 116 -19.83 -17.55 11.38
CA ALA A 116 -18.74 -17.72 10.41
C ALA A 116 -18.09 -19.10 10.61
N ILE A 117 -17.81 -19.80 9.51
CA ILE A 117 -17.15 -21.12 9.52
C ILE A 117 -15.83 -21.02 8.74
N TYR A 118 -14.74 -21.41 9.39
CA TYR A 118 -13.42 -21.59 8.78
C TYR A 118 -13.17 -23.06 8.46
N THR A 119 -12.64 -23.33 7.27
CA THR A 119 -12.03 -24.62 6.94
C THR A 119 -10.52 -24.48 6.77
N LEU A 120 -9.75 -25.25 7.53
CA LEU A 120 -8.29 -25.25 7.47
C LEU A 120 -7.76 -26.20 6.38
N ARG A 121 -6.58 -25.88 5.84
CA ARG A 121 -5.82 -26.72 4.89
C ARG A 121 -5.36 -28.03 5.51
N THR A 122 -5.13 -28.04 6.83
CA THR A 122 -4.76 -29.19 7.65
C THR A 122 -5.39 -29.00 9.04
N PRO A 123 -5.86 -30.07 9.70
CA PRO A 123 -6.32 -29.97 11.09
C PRO A 123 -5.22 -29.38 11.98
N ALA A 124 -5.59 -28.42 12.84
CA ALA A 124 -4.66 -27.71 13.71
C ALA A 124 -5.31 -27.48 15.08
N ASP A 125 -4.52 -27.51 16.16
CA ASP A 125 -5.03 -27.40 17.52
C ASP A 125 -5.04 -25.94 17.98
N VAL A 126 -6.24 -25.42 18.25
CA VAL A 126 -6.50 -24.03 18.68
C VAL A 126 -6.48 -23.92 20.19
N THR A 127 -5.55 -23.14 20.73
CA THR A 127 -5.40 -22.87 22.18
C THR A 127 -6.00 -21.53 22.60
N GLY A 128 -6.53 -20.76 21.66
CA GLY A 128 -7.13 -19.45 21.88
C GLY A 128 -7.47 -18.77 20.56
N TYR A 129 -8.24 -17.71 20.63
CA TYR A 129 -8.61 -16.88 19.48
C TYR A 129 -8.69 -15.40 19.90
N SER A 130 -8.76 -14.51 18.94
CA SER A 130 -9.05 -13.09 19.17
C SER A 130 -10.12 -12.59 18.24
N LEU A 131 -10.99 -11.71 18.74
CA LEU A 131 -11.95 -10.95 17.96
C LEU A 131 -11.53 -9.48 17.94
N THR A 132 -11.66 -8.84 16.78
CA THR A 132 -11.28 -7.44 16.56
C THR A 132 -12.51 -6.61 16.18
N SER A 133 -12.86 -5.55 16.91
CA SER A 133 -14.02 -4.70 16.57
C SER A 133 -13.82 -3.95 15.25
N ALA A 134 -14.91 -3.62 14.55
CA ALA A 134 -14.81 -2.90 13.27
C ALA A 134 -14.58 -1.39 13.45
N ASN A 135 -14.64 -0.63 12.34
CA ASN A 135 -14.33 0.80 12.31
C ASN A 135 -15.52 1.73 12.60
N ASP A 136 -16.74 1.46 12.12
CA ASP A 136 -17.82 2.47 12.06
C ASP A 136 -18.89 2.42 13.17
N ALA A 137 -19.60 1.29 13.39
CA ALA A 137 -20.84 1.32 14.22
C ALA A 137 -20.86 0.37 15.44
N PRO A 138 -20.58 0.82 16.67
CA PRO A 138 -20.55 -0.01 17.88
C PRO A 138 -21.75 -0.96 18.13
N PRO A 139 -23.03 -0.60 17.87
CA PRO A 139 -24.18 -1.50 18.13
C PRO A 139 -24.12 -2.83 17.37
N ARG A 140 -23.39 -2.88 16.25
CA ARG A 140 -23.26 -4.07 15.40
C ARG A 140 -22.18 -5.05 15.88
N ASP A 141 -21.30 -4.66 16.80
CA ASP A 141 -20.19 -5.52 17.23
C ASP A 141 -20.70 -6.73 18.06
N PRO A 142 -20.02 -7.91 18.05
CA PRO A 142 -20.47 -9.08 18.79
C PRO A 142 -20.44 -8.87 20.31
N ALA A 143 -21.42 -9.42 21.04
CA ALA A 143 -21.49 -9.30 22.50
C ALA A 143 -21.80 -10.62 23.24
N ALA A 144 -22.20 -11.67 22.53
CA ALA A 144 -22.18 -13.05 23.01
C ALA A 144 -21.98 -14.03 21.85
N TRP A 145 -21.18 -15.07 22.05
CA TRP A 145 -20.89 -16.07 21.02
C TRP A 145 -20.43 -17.41 21.61
N THR A 146 -20.35 -18.43 20.76
CA THR A 146 -19.76 -19.74 21.06
C THR A 146 -18.74 -20.07 19.98
N VAL A 147 -17.58 -20.63 20.35
CA VAL A 147 -16.59 -21.16 19.40
C VAL A 147 -16.63 -22.68 19.44
N LEU A 148 -16.74 -23.29 18.26
CA LEU A 148 -16.90 -24.73 18.07
C LEU A 148 -15.86 -25.28 17.07
N GLY A 149 -15.58 -26.58 17.17
CA GLY A 149 -14.70 -27.32 16.25
C GLY A 149 -15.34 -28.62 15.75
N SER A 150 -15.01 -29.05 14.53
CA SER A 150 -15.40 -30.34 13.96
C SER A 150 -14.37 -30.84 12.94
N ASP A 151 -14.30 -32.16 12.76
CA ASP A 151 -13.53 -32.83 11.71
C ASP A 151 -14.42 -33.38 10.57
N SER A 152 -15.74 -33.18 10.63
CA SER A 152 -16.64 -33.61 9.56
C SER A 152 -16.68 -32.63 8.40
N ASP A 153 -16.43 -33.11 7.18
CA ASP A 153 -16.57 -32.29 5.95
C ASP A 153 -17.99 -31.73 5.76
N SER A 154 -19.03 -32.38 6.32
CA SER A 154 -20.42 -31.87 6.28
C SER A 154 -20.59 -30.56 7.06
N ALA A 155 -19.86 -30.39 8.16
CA ALA A 155 -19.86 -29.18 8.97
C ALA A 155 -19.24 -27.97 8.23
N ALA A 156 -18.51 -28.19 7.13
CA ALA A 156 -18.04 -27.12 6.24
C ALA A 156 -19.17 -26.49 5.40
N THR A 157 -20.36 -27.10 5.39
CA THR A 157 -21.56 -26.64 4.67
C THR A 157 -22.78 -26.46 5.58
N ASP A 158 -22.81 -27.11 6.73
CA ASP A 158 -23.94 -27.10 7.66
C ASP A 158 -23.51 -26.51 9.01
N ALA A 159 -24.13 -25.39 9.36
CA ALA A 159 -23.86 -24.68 10.60
C ALA A 159 -24.42 -25.40 11.84
N ASP A 160 -25.41 -26.27 11.68
CA ASP A 160 -26.11 -26.99 12.77
C ASP A 160 -25.82 -28.50 12.78
N ASP A 161 -24.78 -28.92 12.04
CA ASP A 161 -24.27 -30.28 12.05
C ASP A 161 -23.95 -30.78 13.47
N SER A 162 -24.51 -31.93 13.83
CA SER A 162 -24.36 -32.55 15.16
C SER A 162 -22.92 -32.91 15.58
N SER A 163 -21.94 -32.84 14.66
CA SER A 163 -20.51 -33.02 14.92
C SER A 163 -19.81 -31.81 15.55
N TRP A 164 -20.45 -30.64 15.60
CA TRP A 164 -19.87 -29.45 16.22
C TRP A 164 -19.67 -29.62 17.74
N HIS A 165 -18.41 -29.56 18.17
CA HIS A 165 -18.02 -29.62 19.58
C HIS A 165 -17.69 -28.21 20.11
N VAL A 166 -18.36 -27.79 21.19
CA VAL A 166 -18.08 -26.51 21.86
C VAL A 166 -16.69 -26.52 22.48
N LEU A 167 -15.90 -25.48 22.18
CA LEU A 167 -14.54 -25.28 22.68
C LEU A 167 -14.46 -24.12 23.68
N ASP A 168 -15.31 -23.10 23.48
CA ASP A 168 -15.43 -21.91 24.32
C ASP A 168 -16.81 -21.23 24.14
N GLN A 169 -17.25 -20.45 25.14
CA GLN A 169 -18.48 -19.66 25.09
C GLN A 169 -18.36 -18.38 25.92
N GLU A 170 -18.59 -17.24 25.27
CA GLU A 170 -18.45 -15.91 25.88
C GLU A 170 -19.76 -15.10 25.83
N LYS A 171 -19.96 -14.26 26.85
CA LYS A 171 -21.19 -13.49 27.08
C LYS A 171 -20.89 -12.13 27.72
N GLU A 172 -21.84 -11.21 27.59
CA GLU A 172 -21.79 -9.85 28.15
C GLU A 172 -20.54 -9.05 27.71
N GLN A 173 -19.98 -9.42 26.56
CA GLN A 173 -18.76 -8.84 26.00
C GLN A 173 -19.03 -7.47 25.41
N ARG A 174 -18.01 -6.60 25.44
CA ARG A 174 -18.06 -5.26 24.86
C ARG A 174 -16.65 -4.73 24.59
N PHE A 175 -16.42 -4.31 23.36
CA PHE A 175 -15.28 -3.50 22.97
C PHE A 175 -15.44 -2.07 23.50
N GLY A 176 -14.38 -1.51 24.08
CA GLY A 176 -14.30 -0.12 24.54
C GLY A 176 -13.98 0.86 23.41
N ALA A 177 -13.21 0.43 22.42
CA ALA A 177 -12.76 1.22 21.27
C ALA A 177 -13.00 0.50 19.93
N ARG A 178 -12.66 1.16 18.82
CA ARG A 178 -12.85 0.66 17.44
C ARG A 178 -11.54 0.10 16.90
N GLY A 179 -11.60 -1.00 16.16
CA GLY A 179 -10.41 -1.79 15.85
C GLY A 179 -9.89 -2.63 17.02
N GLN A 180 -10.50 -2.58 18.22
CA GLN A 180 -10.02 -3.24 19.44
C GLN A 180 -9.94 -4.76 19.31
N THR A 181 -8.75 -5.33 19.55
CA THR A 181 -8.52 -6.79 19.55
C THR A 181 -8.54 -7.33 20.99
N ASP A 182 -9.56 -8.14 21.32
CA ASP A 182 -9.63 -8.88 22.58
C ASP A 182 -9.32 -10.37 22.37
N PHE A 183 -8.78 -11.04 23.40
CA PHE A 183 -8.23 -12.40 23.32
C PHE A 183 -8.84 -13.37 24.34
N TYR A 184 -9.18 -14.56 23.85
CA TYR A 184 -9.97 -15.57 24.54
C TYR A 184 -9.26 -16.95 24.52
N PRO A 185 -8.91 -17.54 25.68
CA PRO A 185 -8.16 -18.79 25.75
C PRO A 185 -9.08 -20.04 25.69
N VAL A 186 -8.79 -20.97 24.78
CA VAL A 186 -9.52 -22.24 24.70
C VAL A 186 -8.97 -23.24 25.72
N THR A 187 -9.86 -23.80 26.55
CA THR A 187 -9.45 -24.64 27.70
C THR A 187 -9.32 -26.13 27.39
N THR A 188 -9.99 -26.62 26.36
CA THR A 188 -9.89 -28.01 25.88
C THR A 188 -9.48 -28.05 24.41
N THR A 189 -8.33 -28.67 24.15
CA THR A 189 -7.55 -28.52 22.91
C THR A 189 -7.53 -29.82 22.12
N HIS A 190 -8.09 -29.79 20.91
CA HIS A 190 -8.05 -30.87 19.92
C HIS A 190 -7.84 -30.24 18.53
N ALA A 191 -7.09 -30.93 17.68
CA ALA A 191 -6.81 -30.47 16.32
C ALA A 191 -8.01 -30.74 15.41
N TYR A 192 -8.83 -29.71 15.15
CA TYR A 192 -9.96 -29.81 14.23
C TYR A 192 -9.61 -29.25 12.86
N ARG A 193 -10.30 -29.72 11.83
CA ARG A 193 -10.23 -29.19 10.47
C ARG A 193 -11.17 -28.01 10.21
N HIS A 194 -12.30 -27.96 10.91
CA HIS A 194 -13.31 -26.92 10.77
C HIS A 194 -13.54 -26.23 12.12
N TYR A 195 -13.69 -24.91 12.09
CA TYR A 195 -13.97 -24.07 13.25
C TYR A 195 -15.15 -23.16 12.97
N GLN A 196 -16.05 -22.96 13.93
CA GLN A 196 -17.21 -22.08 13.82
C GLN A 196 -17.19 -21.02 14.93
N LEU A 197 -17.37 -19.76 14.55
CA LEU A 197 -17.75 -18.67 15.45
C LEU A 197 -19.25 -18.46 15.29
N ARG A 198 -20.04 -18.79 16.32
CA ARG A 198 -21.51 -18.68 16.35
C ARG A 198 -21.91 -17.53 17.26
N ILE A 199 -22.27 -16.38 16.68
CA ILE A 199 -22.62 -15.16 17.42
C ILE A 199 -24.12 -15.16 17.70
N THR A 200 -24.46 -14.97 18.97
CA THR A 200 -25.83 -15.11 19.51
C THR A 200 -26.39 -13.82 20.09
N ASP A 201 -25.61 -12.74 20.11
CA ASP A 201 -26.06 -11.38 20.49
C ASP A 201 -25.04 -10.33 20.01
N ASN A 202 -25.51 -9.11 19.73
CA ASN A 202 -24.69 -7.95 19.36
C ASN A 202 -24.74 -6.86 20.46
N CYS A 203 -23.96 -5.79 20.31
CA CYS A 203 -23.91 -4.71 21.29
C CYS A 203 -25.15 -3.79 21.29
N ALA A 204 -26.22 -4.11 20.56
CA ALA A 204 -27.37 -3.22 20.31
C ALA A 204 -27.94 -2.52 21.56
N ASP A 205 -28.23 -3.26 22.63
CA ASP A 205 -28.86 -2.67 23.83
C ASP A 205 -27.84 -2.05 24.82
N ARG A 206 -26.53 -2.11 24.53
CA ARG A 206 -25.44 -1.74 25.47
C ARG A 206 -24.35 -0.84 24.88
N CYS A 207 -24.36 -0.59 23.57
CA CYS A 207 -23.55 0.39 22.86
C CYS A 207 -24.41 1.59 22.41
N GLN A 208 -23.78 2.73 22.13
CA GLN A 208 -24.44 3.88 21.49
C GLN A 208 -24.29 3.80 19.97
N GLY A 209 -25.31 4.21 19.21
CA GLY A 209 -25.30 4.31 17.76
C GLY A 209 -26.71 4.53 17.19
N SER A 210 -26.90 4.34 15.88
CA SER A 210 -28.21 4.55 15.24
C SER A 210 -29.12 3.33 15.43
N ALA A 211 -30.43 3.56 15.55
CA ALA A 211 -31.41 2.46 15.68
C ALA A 211 -31.39 1.47 14.49
N ALA A 212 -30.91 1.91 13.30
CA ALA A 212 -30.75 1.05 12.13
C ALA A 212 -29.56 0.08 12.25
N ASP A 213 -28.66 0.28 13.21
CA ASP A 213 -27.49 -0.58 13.46
C ASP A 213 -27.78 -1.67 14.50
N HIS A 214 -28.85 -1.55 15.28
CA HIS A 214 -29.21 -2.51 16.32
C HIS A 214 -29.62 -3.88 15.74
N SER A 215 -30.05 -3.91 14.47
CA SER A 215 -30.50 -5.10 13.74
C SER A 215 -29.50 -5.59 12.69
N LYS A 216 -28.19 -5.49 12.97
CA LYS A 216 -27.11 -5.96 12.10
C LYS A 216 -25.92 -6.50 12.91
N LEU A 217 -25.03 -7.23 12.24
CA LEU A 217 -23.73 -7.65 12.78
C LEU A 217 -22.57 -7.08 11.94
N GLN A 218 -21.44 -6.78 12.59
CA GLN A 218 -20.14 -6.63 11.95
C GLN A 218 -19.03 -7.20 12.86
N LEU A 219 -17.84 -7.46 12.31
CA LEU A 219 -16.61 -7.81 13.04
C LEU A 219 -15.42 -7.57 12.11
N ALA A 220 -14.27 -7.05 12.59
CA ALA A 220 -13.10 -6.86 11.72
C ALA A 220 -12.42 -8.20 11.40
N ASP A 221 -11.79 -8.81 12.40
CA ASP A 221 -10.96 -10.01 12.30
C ASP A 221 -11.34 -11.04 13.37
N TRP A 222 -11.33 -12.31 13.01
CA TRP A 222 -11.38 -13.47 13.91
C TRP A 222 -10.14 -14.33 13.67
N THR A 223 -9.12 -14.16 14.52
CA THR A 223 -7.84 -14.85 14.37
C THR A 223 -7.72 -16.02 15.33
N LEU A 224 -7.54 -17.23 14.78
CA LEU A 224 -7.28 -18.48 15.50
C LEU A 224 -5.79 -18.59 15.88
N ARG A 225 -5.50 -19.07 17.09
CA ARG A 225 -4.14 -19.13 17.64
C ARG A 225 -3.78 -20.48 18.25
N SER A 226 -2.50 -20.84 18.19
CA SER A 226 -1.99 -22.09 18.75
C SER A 226 -0.69 -21.94 19.52
N SER A 227 -0.63 -22.57 20.68
CA SER A 227 0.59 -22.91 21.42
C SER A 227 0.81 -24.43 21.53
N ALA A 228 0.08 -25.24 20.76
CA ALA A 228 -0.09 -26.68 20.96
C ALA A 228 1.03 -27.55 20.37
N GLY A 229 1.71 -28.31 21.23
CA GLY A 229 2.76 -29.29 20.87
C GLY A 229 4.12 -29.01 21.51
N SER A 230 5.01 -30.02 21.48
CA SER A 230 6.16 -30.14 22.40
C SER A 230 7.46 -29.43 22.01
N THR A 231 7.56 -28.87 20.80
CA THR A 231 8.79 -28.23 20.30
C THR A 231 8.92 -26.77 20.74
N ALA A 232 10.15 -26.33 20.99
CA ALA A 232 10.43 -24.92 21.28
C ALA A 232 10.35 -24.06 20.01
N ALA A 233 9.74 -22.89 20.11
CA ALA A 233 9.55 -21.92 19.03
C ALA A 233 9.71 -20.49 19.56
N GLY A 234 10.10 -19.55 18.68
CA GLY A 234 10.19 -18.13 19.04
C GLY A 234 8.88 -17.59 19.62
N LEU A 235 8.95 -16.50 20.39
CA LEU A 235 7.76 -15.80 20.87
C LEU A 235 6.79 -15.53 19.71
N GLY A 236 5.51 -15.76 19.98
CA GLY A 236 4.43 -15.26 19.15
C GLY A 236 4.42 -13.75 19.22
N VAL A 237 4.12 -13.12 18.09
CA VAL A 237 3.96 -11.69 17.95
C VAL A 237 2.89 -11.40 16.90
N ARG A 238 2.18 -10.28 17.05
CA ARG A 238 1.32 -9.68 16.02
C ARG A 238 1.16 -8.19 16.32
N VAL A 239 0.96 -7.36 15.28
CA VAL A 239 0.44 -5.98 15.46
C VAL A 239 -1.07 -6.07 15.67
N GLU A 240 -1.53 -5.66 16.84
CA GLU A 240 -2.92 -5.74 17.30
C GLU A 240 -3.32 -4.39 17.89
N ASN A 241 -4.62 -4.08 17.94
CA ASN A 241 -5.05 -2.89 18.65
C ASN A 241 -4.85 -3.06 20.17
N ALA A 242 -4.36 -2.01 20.81
CA ALA A 242 -3.93 -1.92 22.19
C ALA A 242 -4.75 -0.90 23.02
N ASP A 243 -5.86 -0.37 22.51
CA ASP A 243 -6.74 0.56 23.22
C ASP A 243 -7.24 -0.03 24.55
N SER A 244 -7.52 -1.34 24.57
CA SER A 244 -7.91 -2.09 25.78
C SER A 244 -6.84 -2.11 26.88
N VAL A 245 -5.60 -1.73 26.54
CA VAL A 245 -4.48 -1.55 27.47
C VAL A 245 -3.93 -0.11 27.47
N GLY A 246 -4.62 0.81 26.78
CA GLY A 246 -4.25 2.20 26.51
C GLY A 246 -2.93 2.30 25.74
N ALA A 247 -2.96 2.39 24.41
CA ALA A 247 -1.78 2.41 23.54
C ALA A 247 -0.78 3.52 23.88
N ALA A 248 0.49 3.39 23.44
CA ALA A 248 1.55 4.32 23.83
C ALA A 248 1.49 5.65 23.04
N ASP A 249 1.31 5.55 21.72
CA ASP A 249 0.53 6.49 20.91
C ASP A 249 -0.47 5.72 20.03
N GLY A 250 -1.37 6.45 19.35
CA GLY A 250 -2.34 5.84 18.43
C GLY A 250 -3.26 4.79 19.08
N SER A 251 -3.27 3.60 18.48
CA SER A 251 -4.18 2.49 18.79
C SER A 251 -3.57 1.09 18.60
N ALA A 252 -2.46 0.92 17.87
CA ALA A 252 -1.97 -0.37 17.38
C ALA A 252 -0.53 -0.65 17.81
N ALA A 253 -0.29 -1.73 18.57
CA ALA A 253 1.04 -2.09 19.09
C ALA A 253 1.41 -3.56 18.80
N VAL A 254 2.70 -3.91 18.92
CA VAL A 254 3.14 -5.31 18.82
C VAL A 254 2.82 -6.03 20.13
N ARG A 255 1.74 -6.82 20.12
CA ARG A 255 1.51 -7.86 21.12
C ARG A 255 2.56 -8.95 20.96
N TYR A 256 3.07 -9.48 22.07
CA TYR A 256 3.83 -10.72 22.14
C TYR A 256 3.16 -11.73 23.07
N ALA A 257 3.31 -13.02 22.80
CA ALA A 257 2.74 -14.10 23.60
C ALA A 257 3.50 -15.43 23.44
N GLY A 258 3.54 -16.24 24.50
CA GLY A 258 4.12 -17.57 24.49
C GLY A 258 3.97 -18.29 25.82
N ARG A 259 4.54 -19.50 25.90
CA ARG A 259 4.43 -20.42 27.05
C ARG A 259 5.74 -21.15 27.30
N VAL A 260 6.14 -21.22 28.57
CA VAL A 260 7.33 -21.96 29.04
C VAL A 260 6.98 -23.45 29.17
N LEU A 261 7.79 -24.31 28.56
CA LEU A 261 7.49 -25.74 28.38
C LEU A 261 7.85 -26.59 29.62
N ALA A 262 8.96 -26.29 30.28
CA ALA A 262 9.47 -27.00 31.46
C ALA A 262 10.21 -26.05 32.41
N ALA A 263 10.71 -26.55 33.54
CA ALA A 263 11.43 -25.74 34.52
C ALA A 263 12.89 -25.47 34.08
N GLY A 264 13.38 -24.26 34.35
CA GLY A 264 14.76 -23.85 34.07
C GLY A 264 14.91 -22.93 32.85
N PRO A 265 16.14 -22.71 32.35
CA PRO A 265 16.41 -21.60 31.43
C PRO A 265 15.59 -21.65 30.14
N ALA A 266 14.79 -20.60 29.92
CA ALA A 266 13.97 -20.38 28.75
C ALA A 266 14.35 -19.06 28.05
N SER A 267 14.40 -19.08 26.73
CA SER A 267 14.86 -17.94 25.93
C SER A 267 14.24 -17.94 24.54
N SER A 268 14.02 -16.75 23.98
CA SER A 268 13.62 -16.54 22.58
C SER A 268 14.36 -15.34 22.00
N THR A 269 14.63 -15.35 20.70
CA THR A 269 15.06 -14.16 19.93
C THR A 269 14.39 -14.18 18.56
N VAL A 270 13.50 -13.23 18.32
CA VAL A 270 12.63 -13.07 17.13
C VAL A 270 13.01 -11.78 16.41
N VAL A 271 13.01 -11.77 15.08
CA VAL A 271 13.26 -10.56 14.27
C VAL A 271 11.95 -9.79 14.09
N LEU A 272 11.85 -8.57 14.63
CA LEU A 272 10.67 -7.71 14.41
C LEU A 272 10.78 -6.90 13.11
N CYS A 273 11.98 -6.50 12.74
CA CYS A 273 12.27 -5.78 11.50
C CYS A 273 13.70 -6.09 11.07
N SER A 274 13.92 -6.20 9.76
CA SER A 274 15.21 -6.51 9.13
C SER A 274 15.50 -5.53 7.99
N GLY A 275 16.61 -5.71 7.28
CA GLY A 275 16.91 -4.92 6.07
C GLY A 275 17.18 -3.44 6.33
N LEU A 276 17.24 -3.03 7.59
CA LEU A 276 17.50 -1.66 8.00
C LEU A 276 18.91 -1.23 7.59
N ASP A 277 19.06 0.07 7.32
CA ASP A 277 20.36 0.72 7.17
C ASP A 277 20.39 2.02 7.97
N VAL A 278 20.42 1.92 9.31
CA VAL A 278 20.42 3.07 10.22
C VAL A 278 21.85 3.37 10.70
N PRO A 279 22.61 4.30 10.08
CA PRO A 279 23.92 4.68 10.56
C PRO A 279 23.86 5.31 11.96
N LEU A 280 24.68 4.80 12.88
CA LEU A 280 24.77 5.27 14.26
C LEU A 280 25.86 6.35 14.41
N VAL A 281 25.55 7.35 15.22
CA VAL A 281 26.44 8.46 15.58
C VAL A 281 26.42 8.71 17.08
N ARG A 282 27.23 9.66 17.55
CA ARG A 282 27.26 10.03 18.98
C ARG A 282 25.91 10.64 19.39
N GLY A 283 25.23 9.99 20.34
CA GLY A 283 23.89 10.36 20.78
C GLY A 283 22.75 9.62 20.06
N SER A 284 23.05 8.71 19.13
CA SER A 284 22.04 7.75 18.64
C SER A 284 21.53 6.87 19.78
N ARG A 285 20.23 6.59 19.79
CA ARG A 285 19.51 5.89 20.85
C ARG A 285 18.61 4.80 20.25
N LEU A 286 18.34 3.74 21.00
CA LEU A 286 17.11 2.95 20.85
C LEU A 286 16.11 3.45 21.90
N SER A 287 14.89 3.77 21.50
CA SER A 287 13.74 3.99 22.39
C SER A 287 12.61 3.05 21.99
N TYR A 288 11.83 2.59 22.96
CA TYR A 288 10.57 1.86 22.74
C TYR A 288 9.73 1.88 24.03
N ALA A 289 8.41 1.82 23.91
CA ALA A 289 7.51 1.52 25.01
C ALA A 289 7.35 0.00 25.16
N ILE A 290 7.21 -0.48 26.40
CA ILE A 290 6.91 -1.88 26.69
C ILE A 290 5.95 -1.99 27.88
N ARG A 291 4.91 -2.81 27.73
CA ARG A 291 3.95 -3.16 28.78
C ARG A 291 3.88 -4.69 28.92
N PRO A 292 4.58 -5.29 29.89
CA PRO A 292 4.40 -6.70 30.23
C PRO A 292 3.05 -6.90 30.94
N ASP A 293 2.31 -7.97 30.65
CA ASP A 293 1.08 -8.27 31.43
C ASP A 293 1.42 -8.88 32.80
N ASP A 294 2.51 -9.65 32.90
CA ASP A 294 2.87 -10.40 34.13
C ASP A 294 4.36 -10.33 34.52
N ALA A 295 4.70 -10.94 35.65
CA ALA A 295 6.06 -10.95 36.19
C ALA A 295 7.06 -11.82 35.39
N ALA A 296 6.59 -12.80 34.62
CA ALA A 296 7.44 -13.56 33.69
C ALA A 296 7.79 -12.72 32.45
N SER A 297 6.83 -11.91 32.00
CA SER A 297 6.91 -11.02 30.83
C SER A 297 7.91 -9.88 31.02
N ALA A 298 8.20 -9.48 32.26
CA ALA A 298 9.25 -8.51 32.63
C ALA A 298 10.71 -8.99 32.34
N HIS A 299 10.87 -10.08 31.59
CA HIS A 299 12.13 -10.57 30.99
C HIS A 299 12.25 -10.28 29.49
N VAL A 300 11.26 -9.61 28.88
CA VAL A 300 11.24 -9.21 27.48
C VAL A 300 11.95 -7.86 27.26
N ALA A 301 12.69 -7.74 26.16
CA ALA A 301 13.36 -6.50 25.73
C ALA A 301 13.61 -6.50 24.21
N LEU A 302 13.88 -5.32 23.64
CA LEU A 302 14.40 -5.18 22.28
C LEU A 302 15.92 -5.06 22.28
N ASP A 303 16.60 -5.94 21.55
CA ASP A 303 18.01 -5.83 21.19
C ASP A 303 18.14 -5.34 19.73
N VAL A 304 19.33 -4.86 19.33
CA VAL A 304 19.60 -4.48 17.93
C VAL A 304 20.75 -5.30 17.34
N ARG A 305 20.63 -5.71 16.07
CA ARG A 305 21.75 -6.22 15.28
C ARG A 305 22.38 -5.08 14.51
N TYR A 306 23.71 -5.00 14.53
CA TYR A 306 24.47 -3.97 13.83
C TYR A 306 25.63 -4.57 13.03
N THR A 307 26.02 -3.87 11.98
CA THR A 307 27.10 -4.23 11.04
C THR A 307 28.15 -3.13 10.93
N ASP A 308 29.24 -3.42 10.23
CA ASP A 308 30.06 -2.39 9.60
C ASP A 308 29.27 -1.71 8.44
N PRO A 309 29.68 -0.51 7.97
CA PRO A 309 29.00 0.23 6.88
C PRO A 309 28.95 -0.48 5.52
N ASP A 310 29.70 -1.58 5.32
CA ASP A 310 29.63 -2.45 4.14
C ASP A 310 28.69 -3.67 4.34
N GLY A 311 27.86 -3.63 5.40
CA GLY A 311 26.95 -4.71 5.78
C GLY A 311 27.63 -5.92 6.44
N ARG A 312 28.94 -5.89 6.69
CA ARG A 312 29.70 -7.05 7.21
C ARG A 312 29.76 -7.10 8.74
N HIS A 313 30.29 -8.23 9.22
CA HIS A 313 30.54 -8.54 10.63
C HIS A 313 29.35 -8.29 11.57
N PRO A 314 28.15 -8.84 11.29
CA PRO A 314 26.96 -8.65 12.10
C PRO A 314 27.16 -9.06 13.56
N ARG A 315 26.73 -8.20 14.49
CA ARG A 315 26.83 -8.38 15.95
C ARG A 315 25.54 -7.93 16.61
N THR A 316 25.15 -8.56 17.72
CA THR A 316 24.00 -8.09 18.52
C THR A 316 24.48 -7.21 19.68
N ARG A 317 23.85 -6.04 19.84
CA ARG A 317 23.92 -5.22 21.06
C ARG A 317 22.72 -5.60 21.92
N GLN A 318 22.96 -6.40 22.95
CA GLN A 318 21.95 -6.63 23.98
C GLN A 318 21.66 -5.34 24.73
N VAL A 319 20.38 -5.04 24.91
CA VAL A 319 19.91 -3.88 25.68
C VAL A 319 19.58 -4.33 27.09
N ARG A 320 20.13 -3.59 28.06
CA ARG A 320 19.83 -3.75 29.48
C ARG A 320 19.03 -2.55 29.92
N THR A 321 17.83 -2.78 30.47
CA THR A 321 17.07 -1.71 31.11
C THR A 321 17.87 -1.14 32.29
N ALA A 322 17.79 0.18 32.50
CA ALA A 322 18.62 0.86 33.49
C ALA A 322 18.09 0.61 34.92
N ASN A 323 18.54 -0.49 35.52
CA ASN A 323 18.33 -0.90 36.92
C ASN A 323 16.88 -1.13 37.40
N ARG A 324 15.85 -0.77 36.61
CA ARG A 324 14.44 -1.08 36.89
C ARG A 324 13.92 -2.06 35.81
N LYS A 325 13.28 -3.14 36.25
CA LYS A 325 12.44 -3.96 35.35
C LYS A 325 11.14 -3.19 35.06
N PRO A 326 10.57 -3.29 33.85
CA PRO A 326 9.22 -2.80 33.58
C PRO A 326 8.20 -3.38 34.57
N ALA A 327 7.26 -2.55 35.02
CA ALA A 327 6.20 -2.99 35.91
C ALA A 327 5.09 -3.73 35.13
N PRO A 328 4.60 -4.89 35.61
CA PRO A 328 3.46 -5.56 34.97
C PRO A 328 2.21 -4.69 34.99
N GLY A 329 1.47 -4.66 33.88
CA GLY A 329 0.22 -3.91 33.70
C GLY A 329 0.39 -2.45 33.26
N GLU A 330 1.61 -1.89 33.33
CA GLU A 330 1.91 -0.47 33.04
C GLU A 330 2.83 -0.32 31.82
N TRP A 331 2.62 0.72 31.00
CA TRP A 331 3.57 1.09 29.95
C TRP A 331 4.84 1.72 30.55
N ASN A 332 5.99 1.26 30.07
CA ASN A 332 7.31 1.68 30.52
C ASN A 332 8.17 2.04 29.29
N THR A 333 8.56 3.31 29.13
CA THR A 333 9.50 3.71 28.08
C THR A 333 10.92 3.25 28.42
N VAL A 334 11.51 2.42 27.57
CA VAL A 334 12.92 2.00 27.64
C VAL A 334 13.72 2.83 26.65
N SER A 335 14.82 3.43 27.12
CA SER A 335 15.75 4.22 26.28
C SER A 335 17.19 3.77 26.55
N ALA A 336 17.93 3.42 25.49
CA ALA A 336 19.29 2.89 25.56
C ALA A 336 20.25 3.64 24.63
N ASP A 337 21.40 4.06 25.15
CA ASP A 337 22.46 4.71 24.37
C ASP A 337 23.16 3.73 23.41
N LEU A 338 23.20 4.12 22.13
CA LEU A 338 23.92 3.45 21.05
C LEU A 338 25.11 4.28 20.56
N GLY A 339 25.39 5.46 21.14
CA GLY A 339 26.48 6.35 20.73
C GLY A 339 27.88 5.75 20.85
N ALA A 340 28.06 4.69 21.66
CA ALA A 340 29.28 3.88 21.70
C ALA A 340 29.49 2.98 20.45
N LEU A 341 28.51 2.89 19.56
CA LEU A 341 28.55 2.17 18.27
C LEU A 341 28.62 3.13 17.07
N ALA A 342 29.03 4.39 17.27
CA ALA A 342 29.15 5.37 16.18
C ALA A 342 30.03 4.83 15.03
N GLY A 343 29.58 4.98 13.78
CA GLY A 343 30.22 4.35 12.62
C GLY A 343 29.91 2.86 12.44
N LYS A 344 28.76 2.41 12.98
CA LYS A 344 28.10 1.13 12.71
C LYS A 344 26.67 1.38 12.26
N HIS A 345 26.09 0.45 11.52
CA HIS A 345 24.74 0.55 10.98
C HIS A 345 23.85 -0.48 11.66
N VAL A 346 22.63 -0.12 12.10
CA VAL A 346 21.66 -1.11 12.60
C VAL A 346 20.94 -1.75 11.42
N SER A 347 20.90 -3.08 11.42
CA SER A 347 20.36 -3.92 10.34
C SER A 347 19.11 -4.71 10.72
N GLU A 348 18.90 -4.98 12.02
CA GLU A 348 17.71 -5.70 12.52
C GLU A 348 17.32 -5.25 13.93
N ILE A 349 16.03 -5.34 14.23
CA ILE A 349 15.44 -5.18 15.56
C ILE A 349 15.00 -6.56 16.06
N LEU A 350 15.42 -6.92 17.27
CA LEU A 350 15.28 -8.26 17.82
C LEU A 350 14.47 -8.25 19.11
N LEU A 351 13.29 -8.87 19.11
CA LEU A 351 12.55 -9.18 20.33
C LEU A 351 13.23 -10.34 21.06
N ARG A 352 13.81 -10.08 22.24
CA ARG A 352 14.40 -11.09 23.11
C ARG A 352 13.52 -11.34 24.34
N TYR A 353 13.39 -12.61 24.70
CA TYR A 353 13.01 -13.09 26.03
C TYR A 353 14.17 -13.92 26.61
N ASP A 354 14.51 -13.74 27.87
CA ASP A 354 15.60 -14.48 28.54
C ASP A 354 15.34 -14.61 30.06
N ASP A 355 14.97 -15.81 30.51
CA ASP A 355 14.79 -16.15 31.93
C ASP A 355 15.54 -17.44 32.28
N ALA A 356 16.58 -17.32 33.11
CA ALA A 356 17.36 -18.44 33.61
C ALA A 356 16.59 -19.39 34.56
N HIS A 357 15.46 -18.95 35.11
CA HIS A 357 14.73 -19.64 36.19
C HIS A 357 13.23 -19.79 35.90
N ALA A 358 12.88 -19.84 34.61
CA ALA A 358 11.50 -19.94 34.15
C ALA A 358 10.77 -21.17 34.72
N LYS A 359 9.46 -20.99 35.00
CA LYS A 359 8.59 -22.02 35.58
C LYS A 359 7.73 -22.67 34.49
N PRO A 360 7.41 -23.98 34.59
CA PRO A 360 6.51 -24.63 33.64
C PRO A 360 5.16 -23.90 33.58
N GLY A 361 4.65 -23.67 32.38
CA GLY A 361 3.34 -23.03 32.17
C GLY A 361 3.30 -21.51 32.39
N SER A 362 4.39 -20.85 32.82
CA SER A 362 4.46 -19.38 32.77
C SER A 362 4.31 -18.90 31.33
N GLY A 363 3.49 -17.86 31.12
CA GLY A 363 3.09 -17.39 29.80
C GLY A 363 3.57 -15.96 29.51
N PRO A 364 4.83 -15.73 29.10
CA PRO A 364 5.33 -14.39 28.84
C PRO A 364 4.56 -13.73 27.69
N ARG A 365 3.82 -12.67 28.01
CA ARG A 365 2.89 -11.95 27.13
C ARG A 365 2.80 -10.46 27.48
N GLY A 366 2.47 -9.63 26.51
CA GLY A 366 2.39 -8.17 26.70
C GLY A 366 2.56 -7.45 25.37
N TRP A 367 3.00 -6.19 25.44
CA TRP A 367 2.97 -5.26 24.31
C TRP A 367 4.27 -4.46 24.19
N ILE A 368 4.63 -4.07 22.97
CA ILE A 368 5.78 -3.23 22.61
C ILE A 368 5.36 -2.23 21.54
N ASP A 369 5.83 -0.99 21.69
CA ASP A 369 5.41 0.15 20.88
C ASP A 369 6.52 1.23 20.78
N ASP A 370 6.27 2.35 20.11
CA ASP A 370 7.15 3.54 20.00
C ASP A 370 8.60 3.24 19.55
N VAL A 371 8.81 2.17 18.77
CA VAL A 371 10.15 1.65 18.51
C VAL A 371 10.89 2.59 17.56
N SER A 372 11.85 3.33 18.10
CA SER A 372 12.66 4.30 17.36
C SER A 372 14.16 4.09 17.59
N ILE A 373 14.95 4.19 16.52
CA ILE A 373 16.39 3.95 16.50
C ILE A 373 17.09 5.10 15.80
N GLY A 374 18.22 5.54 16.34
CA GLY A 374 19.10 6.51 15.71
C GLY A 374 18.98 7.90 16.32
N LYS A 375 18.98 8.94 15.48
CA LYS A 375 18.84 10.34 15.91
C LYS A 375 18.26 11.19 14.80
N ALA A 376 17.09 11.80 15.03
CA ALA A 376 16.46 12.73 14.11
C ALA A 376 17.12 14.14 14.10
N VAL A 377 16.79 14.96 13.10
CA VAL A 377 17.17 16.39 13.03
C VAL A 377 16.04 17.34 13.42
N VAL A 378 14.79 16.88 13.35
CA VAL A 378 13.60 17.44 14.02
C VAL A 378 12.88 16.27 14.69
N ASP A 379 12.35 16.47 15.89
CA ASP A 379 11.62 15.47 16.68
C ASP A 379 10.55 16.14 17.58
N ALA A 380 9.82 15.33 18.36
CA ALA A 380 8.79 15.81 19.30
C ALA A 380 9.32 16.69 20.47
N SER A 381 10.63 16.88 20.60
CA SER A 381 11.24 17.87 21.53
C SER A 381 11.61 19.19 20.84
N THR A 382 11.57 19.22 19.51
CA THR A 382 11.98 20.38 18.73
C THR A 382 10.99 21.53 18.88
N SER A 383 11.52 22.71 19.20
CA SER A 383 10.69 23.91 19.31
C SER A 383 10.41 24.51 17.94
N TRP A 384 9.17 24.95 17.76
CA TRP A 384 8.67 25.62 16.57
C TRP A 384 8.26 27.04 16.92
N SER A 385 8.67 27.98 16.08
CA SER A 385 8.07 29.30 16.03
C SER A 385 6.78 29.23 15.20
N TYR A 386 5.69 29.82 15.68
CA TYR A 386 4.39 29.69 15.03
C TYR A 386 3.55 30.98 15.05
N LEU A 387 2.63 31.08 14.10
CA LEU A 387 1.70 32.20 13.93
C LEU A 387 0.27 31.67 13.77
N ASP A 388 -0.58 32.05 14.71
CA ASP A 388 -2.01 31.73 14.83
C ASP A 388 -2.85 33.01 15.06
N THR A 389 -2.33 34.17 14.65
CA THR A 389 -2.99 35.47 14.87
C THR A 389 -3.86 35.82 13.66
N PRO A 390 -5.20 35.91 13.82
CA PRO A 390 -6.12 36.20 12.72
C PRO A 390 -5.78 37.48 11.96
N GLY A 391 -5.89 37.42 10.63
CA GLY A 391 -5.68 38.57 9.76
C GLY A 391 -4.22 39.03 9.63
N VAL A 392 -3.23 38.32 10.17
CA VAL A 392 -1.81 38.67 10.08
C VAL A 392 -1.08 37.77 9.10
N ASP A 393 -0.67 38.34 7.98
CA ASP A 393 0.08 37.62 6.95
C ASP A 393 1.55 37.37 7.40
N PRO A 394 2.07 36.13 7.32
CA PRO A 394 3.42 35.76 7.73
C PRO A 394 4.54 36.36 6.85
N ALA A 395 4.23 36.81 5.64
CA ALA A 395 5.11 37.51 4.69
C ALA A 395 4.65 38.96 4.41
N ARG A 396 3.88 39.57 5.32
CA ARG A 396 3.34 40.94 5.21
C ARG A 396 4.37 41.96 4.72
N GLY A 397 4.28 42.34 3.45
CA GLY A 397 5.14 43.35 2.82
C GLY A 397 6.19 42.83 1.84
N ASP A 398 6.36 41.50 1.70
CA ASP A 398 7.02 40.87 0.54
C ASP A 398 5.97 40.62 -0.57
N GLU A 399 6.41 40.52 -1.82
CA GLU A 399 5.56 40.16 -2.96
C GLU A 399 5.43 38.63 -3.10
N ASP A 400 6.41 37.86 -2.63
CA ASP A 400 6.36 36.41 -2.53
C ASP A 400 5.67 36.00 -1.23
N ARG A 401 4.45 35.46 -1.32
CA ARG A 401 3.70 34.98 -0.15
C ARG A 401 4.48 33.94 0.67
N THR A 402 5.40 33.19 0.05
CA THR A 402 6.19 32.13 0.69
C THR A 402 7.54 32.62 1.23
N ALA A 403 7.84 33.92 1.12
CA ALA A 403 9.10 34.52 1.57
C ALA A 403 9.46 34.20 3.03
N TRP A 404 8.43 34.04 3.86
CA TRP A 404 8.50 33.70 5.27
C TRP A 404 9.13 32.32 5.54
N THR A 405 9.13 31.43 4.54
CA THR A 405 9.82 30.12 4.56
C THR A 405 11.33 30.24 4.24
N ARG A 406 11.77 31.44 3.82
CA ARG A 406 13.14 31.92 3.63
C ARG A 406 14.07 31.58 4.81
N THR A 407 15.14 30.81 4.64
CA THR A 407 16.14 30.67 5.73
C THR A 407 16.84 32.01 5.99
N GLY A 408 16.69 32.55 7.20
CA GLY A 408 17.18 33.89 7.54
C GLY A 408 16.20 35.02 7.20
N PHE A 409 14.93 34.69 6.95
CA PHE A 409 13.82 35.65 6.86
C PHE A 409 13.71 36.50 8.14
N ASP A 410 13.65 37.82 7.98
CA ASP A 410 13.33 38.76 9.06
C ASP A 410 11.81 38.84 9.21
N ALA A 411 11.32 38.62 10.43
CA ALA A 411 9.89 38.61 10.74
C ALA A 411 9.31 40.01 11.06
N GLY A 412 10.16 41.05 11.20
CA GLY A 412 9.70 42.41 11.44
C GLY A 412 8.83 42.56 12.69
N ASP A 413 7.60 43.06 12.51
CA ASP A 413 6.60 43.24 13.58
C ASP A 413 5.60 42.07 13.72
N VAL A 414 5.75 41.00 12.94
CA VAL A 414 4.83 39.86 12.96
C VAL A 414 4.95 39.10 14.30
N PRO A 415 3.84 38.87 15.04
CA PRO A 415 3.86 38.41 16.43
C PRO A 415 4.03 36.88 16.53
N TRP A 416 5.16 36.37 16.05
CA TRP A 416 5.52 34.95 16.12
C TRP A 416 5.66 34.47 17.58
N LYS A 417 4.92 33.43 17.92
CA LYS A 417 5.02 32.69 19.19
C LYS A 417 6.11 31.62 19.07
N THR A 418 6.38 30.90 20.16
CA THR A 418 7.32 29.76 20.18
C THR A 418 6.85 28.71 21.20
N ALA A 419 6.75 27.45 20.78
CA ALA A 419 6.30 26.33 21.62
C ALA A 419 6.84 24.98 21.10
N VAL A 420 6.23 23.87 21.51
CA VAL A 420 6.52 22.49 21.06
C VAL A 420 5.18 21.80 20.75
N GLY A 421 5.14 20.98 19.70
CA GLY A 421 3.93 20.30 19.25
C GLY A 421 3.55 19.03 20.06
N PRO A 422 2.45 18.35 19.67
CA PRO A 422 1.51 18.75 18.62
C PRO A 422 0.73 20.03 18.92
N PHE A 423 0.27 20.69 17.87
CA PHE A 423 -0.52 21.91 17.92
C PHE A 423 -1.96 21.61 17.51
N GLY A 424 -2.94 22.26 18.13
CA GLY A 424 -4.33 22.11 17.69
C GLY A 424 -5.36 22.80 18.58
N ALA A 425 -6.64 22.67 18.21
CA ALA A 425 -7.80 23.05 19.01
C ALA A 425 -9.06 22.39 18.42
N LYS A 426 -10.10 22.20 19.24
CA LYS A 426 -11.45 21.85 18.77
C LYS A 426 -12.46 22.68 19.53
N ASN A 427 -13.25 23.48 18.82
CA ASN A 427 -14.12 24.54 19.31
C ASN A 427 -13.42 25.47 20.31
N ASP A 428 -13.81 25.47 21.58
CA ASP A 428 -13.16 26.21 22.66
C ASP A 428 -12.24 25.34 23.52
N GLY A 429 -12.03 24.08 23.17
CA GLY A 429 -11.17 23.08 23.85
C GLY A 429 -9.91 22.70 23.07
N THR A 430 -9.36 21.53 23.42
CA THR A 430 -8.17 20.89 22.80
C THR A 430 -8.36 19.37 22.64
N ASP A 431 -9.61 18.92 22.74
CA ASP A 431 -9.98 17.51 22.65
C ASP A 431 -10.37 17.22 21.19
N LEU A 432 -9.50 16.49 20.49
CA LEU A 432 -9.75 15.95 19.15
C LEU A 432 -9.93 14.41 19.19
N GLY A 433 -10.11 13.82 20.38
CA GLY A 433 -9.97 12.38 20.60
C GLY A 433 -8.53 11.95 20.92
N ASP A 434 -8.40 10.76 21.52
CA ASP A 434 -7.14 10.29 22.14
C ASP A 434 -5.98 10.12 21.14
N GLY A 435 -6.27 9.84 19.86
CA GLY A 435 -5.27 9.73 18.79
C GLY A 435 -4.61 11.05 18.38
N PHE A 436 -5.14 12.20 18.81
CA PHE A 436 -4.69 13.53 18.37
C PHE A 436 -4.29 14.45 19.55
N PRO A 437 -3.31 14.06 20.38
CA PRO A 437 -2.99 14.76 21.62
C PRO A 437 -2.39 16.16 21.38
N VAL A 438 -3.10 17.21 21.81
CA VAL A 438 -2.64 18.61 21.69
C VAL A 438 -1.75 19.01 22.86
N ARG A 439 -0.48 19.37 22.58
CA ARG A 439 0.43 19.99 23.57
C ARG A 439 0.29 21.50 23.60
N THR A 440 0.12 22.13 22.44
CA THR A 440 0.01 23.59 22.30
C THR A 440 -1.32 23.99 21.65
N LYS A 441 -2.16 24.68 22.41
CA LYS A 441 -3.44 25.17 21.91
C LYS A 441 -3.26 26.29 20.87
N LEU A 442 -3.93 26.17 19.73
CA LEU A 442 -4.02 27.21 18.70
C LEU A 442 -5.27 28.09 18.89
N LYS A 443 -5.24 29.32 18.37
CA LYS A 443 -6.41 30.20 18.33
C LYS A 443 -7.33 29.86 17.14
N LEU A 444 -8.27 28.93 17.35
CA LEU A 444 -9.22 28.52 16.32
C LEU A 444 -10.15 29.64 15.82
N ARG A 445 -10.71 30.46 16.71
CA ARG A 445 -11.76 31.46 16.34
C ARG A 445 -11.17 32.86 16.23
N LYS A 446 -11.58 33.64 15.22
CA LYS A 446 -11.12 35.03 15.02
C LYS A 446 -11.44 35.92 16.22
N ASP A 447 -12.71 35.91 16.63
CA ASP A 447 -13.21 36.64 17.78
C ASP A 447 -13.12 35.81 19.07
N ALA A 448 -12.57 36.41 20.12
CA ALA A 448 -12.42 35.73 21.41
C ALA A 448 -13.77 35.65 22.15
N GLY A 449 -14.24 34.43 22.42
CA GLY A 449 -15.44 34.17 23.22
C GLY A 449 -16.72 33.91 22.42
N ASN A 450 -16.67 33.88 21.08
CA ASN A 450 -17.78 33.41 20.25
C ASN A 450 -17.44 32.05 19.62
N SER A 451 -17.94 30.96 20.21
CA SER A 451 -17.72 29.60 19.69
C SER A 451 -18.38 29.34 18.33
N ALA A 452 -19.30 30.20 17.90
CA ALA A 452 -19.97 30.18 16.59
C ALA A 452 -19.46 31.29 15.64
N GLY A 453 -18.27 31.86 15.89
CA GLY A 453 -17.63 32.83 15.01
C GLY A 453 -16.73 32.18 13.95
N ASP A 454 -16.28 32.98 12.98
CA ASP A 454 -15.29 32.61 11.97
C ASP A 454 -14.08 31.86 12.58
N SER A 455 -13.67 30.77 11.93
CA SER A 455 -12.35 30.15 12.13
C SER A 455 -11.22 31.04 11.61
N THR A 456 -10.02 30.92 12.17
CA THR A 456 -8.79 31.51 11.63
C THR A 456 -8.43 30.75 10.35
N GLU A 457 -8.20 31.45 9.24
CA GLU A 457 -8.03 30.85 7.91
C GLU A 457 -6.90 29.81 7.81
N SER A 458 -5.78 30.11 8.45
CA SER A 458 -4.48 29.53 8.15
C SER A 458 -3.49 29.73 9.29
N TYR A 459 -2.60 28.76 9.50
CA TYR A 459 -1.60 28.73 10.57
C TYR A 459 -0.23 28.43 10.00
N PHE A 460 0.80 29.10 10.53
CA PHE A 460 2.15 29.03 9.96
C PHE A 460 3.16 28.62 11.03
N PHE A 461 4.04 27.69 10.67
CA PHE A 461 5.01 27.08 11.57
C PHE A 461 6.39 27.09 10.93
N ARG A 462 7.45 27.33 11.71
CA ARG A 462 8.83 27.16 11.28
C ARG A 462 9.75 26.68 12.40
N THR A 463 10.75 25.89 12.03
CA THR A 463 11.89 25.54 12.88
C THR A 463 13.17 25.52 12.03
N SER A 464 14.33 25.30 12.64
CA SER A 464 15.60 25.25 11.90
C SER A 464 16.60 24.30 12.54
N PHE A 465 17.30 23.56 11.69
CA PHE A 465 18.29 22.56 12.06
C PHE A 465 19.58 22.78 11.25
N SER A 466 20.70 22.23 11.70
CA SER A 466 22.00 22.41 11.05
C SER A 466 22.57 21.08 10.58
N MET A 467 23.17 21.08 9.39
CA MET A 467 23.88 19.93 8.82
C MET A 467 25.29 20.34 8.38
N ASP A 468 26.29 19.50 8.64
CA ASP A 468 27.63 19.69 8.09
C ASP A 468 27.76 19.08 6.69
N ARG A 469 28.89 19.37 6.03
CA ARG A 469 29.14 18.93 4.65
C ARG A 469 29.30 17.41 4.52
N ALA A 470 30.04 16.77 5.43
CA ALA A 470 30.30 15.33 5.36
C ALA A 470 29.02 14.52 5.65
N SER A 471 28.15 15.03 6.53
CA SER A 471 26.81 14.46 6.73
C SER A 471 25.92 14.56 5.48
N LEU A 472 25.97 15.67 4.75
CA LEU A 472 25.18 15.85 3.52
C LEU A 472 25.70 14.97 2.38
N ASP A 473 27.02 14.88 2.23
CA ASP A 473 27.66 14.03 1.22
C ASP A 473 27.52 12.51 1.52
N ALA A 474 26.92 12.14 2.66
CA ALA A 474 26.73 10.76 3.12
C ALA A 474 25.26 10.27 3.14
N ILE A 475 24.28 11.10 2.74
CA ILE A 475 22.84 10.71 2.74
C ILE A 475 22.19 10.88 1.36
N SER A 476 21.15 10.09 1.09
CA SER A 476 20.23 10.30 -0.04
C SER A 476 19.22 11.42 0.23
N GLY A 477 18.88 11.65 1.51
CA GLY A 477 17.93 12.65 1.97
C GLY A 477 17.35 12.33 3.35
N LEU A 478 16.34 13.10 3.75
CA LEU A 478 15.60 12.93 4.99
C LEU A 478 14.15 12.55 4.69
N VAL A 479 13.55 11.67 5.49
CA VAL A 479 12.09 11.42 5.50
C VAL A 479 11.47 12.15 6.70
N GLY A 480 10.30 12.71 6.51
CA GLY A 480 9.49 13.34 7.56
C GLY A 480 8.05 12.87 7.54
N THR A 481 7.36 13.02 8.66
CA THR A 481 5.91 12.84 8.77
C THR A 481 5.24 14.10 9.31
N VAL A 482 3.99 14.32 8.92
CA VAL A 482 3.13 15.39 9.43
C VAL A 482 1.71 14.86 9.60
N VAL A 483 1.08 15.17 10.72
CA VAL A 483 -0.36 15.01 10.92
C VAL A 483 -1.01 16.39 10.75
N TYR A 484 -2.06 16.51 9.96
CA TYR A 484 -2.63 17.81 9.56
C TYR A 484 -4.14 17.76 9.36
N ASP A 485 -4.76 18.94 9.45
CA ASP A 485 -6.21 19.15 9.33
C ASP A 485 -6.45 20.65 9.01
N ASP A 486 -7.06 21.07 7.88
CA ASP A 486 -7.58 20.28 6.76
C ASP A 486 -6.53 20.05 5.64
N THR A 487 -5.79 21.11 5.29
CA THR A 487 -4.89 21.20 4.12
C THR A 487 -3.48 21.59 4.58
N VAL A 488 -2.41 21.04 3.99
CA VAL A 488 -1.02 21.32 4.41
C VAL A 488 -0.04 21.56 3.26
N THR A 489 0.89 22.49 3.44
CA THR A 489 2.08 22.67 2.57
C THR A 489 3.36 22.66 3.41
N VAL A 490 4.35 21.85 3.01
CA VAL A 490 5.66 21.70 3.67
C VAL A 490 6.76 22.30 2.80
N TYR A 491 7.57 23.18 3.40
CA TYR A 491 8.65 23.93 2.77
C TYR A 491 9.99 23.68 3.45
N LEU A 492 11.07 23.73 2.67
CA LEU A 492 12.44 23.71 3.15
C LEU A 492 13.25 24.80 2.44
N ASN A 493 13.94 25.64 3.21
CA ASN A 493 14.88 26.65 2.71
C ASN A 493 14.28 27.65 1.69
N GLY A 494 12.97 27.88 1.70
CA GLY A 494 12.27 28.70 0.69
C GLY A 494 11.57 27.91 -0.42
N ARG A 495 11.68 26.58 -0.44
CA ARG A 495 11.19 25.72 -1.54
C ARG A 495 10.13 24.75 -1.04
N ARG A 496 8.98 24.67 -1.72
CA ARG A 496 7.97 23.63 -1.47
C ARG A 496 8.59 22.24 -1.67
N ILE A 497 8.31 21.31 -0.77
CA ILE A 497 8.80 19.92 -0.78
C ILE A 497 7.65 18.93 -0.95
N ALA A 498 6.56 19.16 -0.22
CA ALA A 498 5.34 18.34 -0.28
C ALA A 498 4.11 19.17 0.10
N GLY A 499 2.93 18.71 -0.28
CA GLY A 499 1.66 19.25 0.21
C GLY A 499 0.48 18.30 -0.03
N ARG A 500 -0.67 18.60 0.57
CA ARG A 500 -1.93 17.84 0.44
C ARG A 500 -3.09 18.82 0.47
N GLY A 501 -3.93 18.81 -0.57
CA GLY A 501 -5.02 19.78 -0.77
C GLY A 501 -4.58 21.16 -1.26
N ASP A 502 -3.28 21.43 -1.36
CA ASP A 502 -2.71 22.77 -1.49
C ASP A 502 -2.64 23.33 -2.93
N GLY A 503 -3.16 22.59 -3.92
CA GLY A 503 -3.01 22.91 -5.35
C GLY A 503 -3.62 24.25 -5.81
N LYS A 504 -4.49 24.87 -5.00
CA LYS A 504 -5.16 26.14 -5.30
C LYS A 504 -4.71 27.31 -4.40
N ILE A 505 -3.72 27.09 -3.51
CA ILE A 505 -3.32 28.11 -2.52
C ILE A 505 -2.55 29.25 -3.19
N THR A 506 -3.24 30.39 -3.34
CA THR A 506 -2.71 31.63 -3.95
C THR A 506 -2.34 32.71 -2.94
N LYS A 507 -2.74 32.56 -1.67
CA LYS A 507 -2.50 33.54 -0.58
C LYS A 507 -2.11 32.83 0.71
N ASN A 508 -1.50 33.54 1.65
CA ASN A 508 -1.34 33.02 3.01
C ASN A 508 -2.70 32.96 3.71
N LEU A 509 -3.41 34.09 3.78
CA LEU A 509 -4.71 34.17 4.45
C LEU A 509 -5.84 33.73 3.50
N GLN A 510 -6.10 32.42 3.46
CA GLN A 510 -7.25 31.81 2.77
C GLN A 510 -7.66 30.49 3.42
N TYR A 511 -8.94 30.13 3.25
CA TYR A 511 -9.40 28.75 3.41
C TYR A 511 -8.99 27.90 2.19
N GLU A 512 -8.86 26.59 2.34
CA GLU A 512 -8.60 25.66 1.23
C GLU A 512 -9.20 24.26 1.54
N THR A 513 -10.29 23.91 0.86
CA THR A 513 -10.94 22.59 0.98
C THR A 513 -10.15 21.54 0.18
N PRO A 514 -9.69 20.44 0.79
CA PRO A 514 -8.93 19.42 0.07
C PRO A 514 -9.74 18.80 -1.08
N ASP A 515 -9.12 18.66 -2.25
CA ASP A 515 -9.78 18.14 -3.46
C ASP A 515 -10.42 16.77 -3.25
N GLY A 516 -11.68 16.65 -3.66
CA GLY A 516 -12.48 15.42 -3.52
C GLY A 516 -13.09 15.19 -2.12
N THR A 517 -12.89 16.10 -1.16
CA THR A 517 -13.42 15.98 0.21
C THR A 517 -14.43 17.09 0.55
N SER A 518 -15.15 16.93 1.67
CA SER A 518 -15.97 18.00 2.27
C SER A 518 -15.19 18.95 3.19
N GLY A 519 -13.96 18.59 3.59
CA GLY A 519 -13.31 19.20 4.76
C GLY A 519 -13.96 18.78 6.08
N GLU A 520 -14.44 17.54 6.16
CA GLU A 520 -15.01 16.93 7.36
C GLU A 520 -14.37 15.54 7.56
N GLY A 521 -13.50 15.41 8.56
CA GLY A 521 -12.77 14.16 8.85
C GLY A 521 -11.82 14.32 10.04
N ASP A 522 -11.19 13.22 10.43
CA ASP A 522 -10.15 13.24 11.46
C ASP A 522 -8.76 13.62 10.87
N PRO A 523 -7.85 14.24 11.65
CA PRO A 523 -6.55 14.68 11.15
C PRO A 523 -5.72 13.59 10.46
N VAL A 524 -5.22 13.89 9.27
CA VAL A 524 -4.61 12.91 8.35
C VAL A 524 -3.08 12.88 8.52
N THR A 525 -2.49 11.68 8.54
CA THR A 525 -1.02 11.51 8.53
C THR A 525 -0.48 11.42 7.10
N ALA A 526 0.46 12.30 6.76
CA ALA A 526 1.21 12.27 5.49
C ALA A 526 2.72 12.09 5.71
N ARG A 527 3.35 11.38 4.75
CA ARG A 527 4.82 11.23 4.62
C ARG A 527 5.36 12.17 3.54
N PHE A 528 6.55 12.73 3.76
CA PHE A 528 7.27 13.53 2.77
C PHE A 528 8.76 13.19 2.70
N GLY A 529 9.34 13.29 1.50
CA GLY A 529 10.76 13.08 1.24
C GLY A 529 11.49 14.40 0.96
N VAL A 530 12.52 14.70 1.74
CA VAL A 530 13.48 15.78 1.48
C VAL A 530 14.71 15.17 0.80
N PRO A 531 14.97 15.43 -0.50
CA PRO A 531 16.18 14.94 -1.16
C PRO A 531 17.41 15.70 -0.65
N ALA A 532 18.58 15.04 -0.64
CA ALA A 532 19.84 15.67 -0.21
C ALA A 532 20.19 16.96 -0.99
N SER A 533 19.73 17.07 -2.25
CA SER A 533 19.88 18.25 -3.11
C SER A 533 19.10 19.50 -2.66
N ALA A 534 18.06 19.35 -1.83
CA ALA A 534 17.29 20.46 -1.26
C ALA A 534 17.88 20.97 0.07
N LEU A 535 18.80 20.21 0.65
CA LEU A 535 19.52 20.54 1.88
C LEU A 535 20.84 21.26 1.58
N ARG A 536 21.34 22.02 2.56
CA ARG A 536 22.57 22.81 2.40
C ARG A 536 23.44 22.77 3.67
N PRO A 537 24.77 22.91 3.56
CA PRO A 537 25.64 23.01 4.74
C PRO A 537 25.30 24.23 5.60
N GLY A 538 25.38 24.07 6.92
CA GLY A 538 24.92 25.06 7.89
C GLY A 538 23.42 24.96 8.15
N THR A 539 22.78 26.11 8.42
CA THR A 539 21.37 26.19 8.83
C THR A 539 20.42 25.91 7.66
N ASN A 540 19.50 24.98 7.89
CA ASN A 540 18.33 24.69 7.08
C ASN A 540 17.07 25.11 7.85
N THR A 541 16.05 25.63 7.16
CA THR A 541 14.77 26.02 7.76
C THR A 541 13.66 25.14 7.22
N LEU A 542 12.97 24.43 8.12
CA LEU A 542 11.75 23.68 7.83
C LEU A 542 10.57 24.56 8.18
N ALA A 543 9.60 24.67 7.27
CA ALA A 543 8.42 25.51 7.43
C ALA A 543 7.17 24.74 6.97
N VAL A 544 6.03 25.00 7.60
CA VAL A 544 4.74 24.36 7.30
C VAL A 544 3.63 25.40 7.41
N GLU A 545 2.71 25.42 6.46
CA GLU A 545 1.41 26.07 6.60
C GLU A 545 0.30 25.01 6.66
N VAL A 546 -0.73 25.29 7.45
CA VAL A 546 -1.95 24.48 7.54
C VAL A 546 -3.14 25.40 7.34
N HIS A 547 -4.08 25.02 6.48
CA HIS A 547 -5.25 25.79 6.11
C HIS A 547 -6.53 25.06 6.49
N GLN A 548 -7.52 25.80 6.98
CA GLN A 548 -8.88 25.30 7.23
C GLN A 548 -9.64 25.17 5.92
N CYS A 549 -10.55 24.23 5.80
CA CYS A 549 -11.40 24.07 4.63
C CYS A 549 -12.39 25.21 4.43
N ASN A 550 -12.92 25.83 5.51
CA ASN A 550 -13.88 26.93 5.45
C ASN A 550 -13.97 27.73 6.77
N SER A 551 -14.79 28.80 6.78
CA SER A 551 -15.00 29.68 7.95
C SER A 551 -15.77 29.05 9.13
N THR A 552 -16.36 27.87 8.93
CA THR A 552 -17.14 27.14 9.93
C THR A 552 -16.45 25.92 10.52
N SER A 553 -15.26 25.52 10.03
CA SER A 553 -14.46 24.40 10.56
C SER A 553 -14.41 24.38 12.09
N SER A 554 -14.47 23.20 12.69
CA SER A 554 -14.64 23.03 14.15
C SER A 554 -13.32 22.86 14.90
N ASP A 555 -12.22 22.65 14.17
CA ASP A 555 -10.97 22.07 14.64
C ASP A 555 -9.78 22.53 13.78
N ILE A 556 -8.58 22.35 14.31
CA ILE A 556 -7.29 22.53 13.63
C ILE A 556 -6.30 21.55 14.26
N TYR A 557 -5.47 20.90 13.44
CA TYR A 557 -4.36 20.09 13.93
C TYR A 557 -3.07 20.26 13.12
N PHE A 558 -1.94 20.27 13.83
CA PHE A 558 -0.60 20.14 13.27
C PHE A 558 0.29 19.33 14.21
N GLY A 559 0.49 18.06 13.87
CA GLY A 559 1.44 17.14 14.50
C GLY A 559 2.75 17.09 13.73
N PRO A 560 3.79 17.86 14.09
CA PRO A 560 5.12 17.74 13.49
C PRO A 560 5.78 16.42 13.93
N GLY A 561 5.87 15.47 13.01
CA GLY A 561 6.61 14.23 13.21
C GLY A 561 8.13 14.40 13.08
N PRO A 562 8.90 13.32 13.28
CA PRO A 562 10.35 13.37 13.17
C PRO A 562 10.80 13.57 11.71
N LEU A 563 11.73 14.50 11.47
CA LEU A 563 12.47 14.63 10.21
C LEU A 563 13.88 14.08 10.42
N ALA A 564 14.29 13.10 9.61
CA ALA A 564 15.56 12.40 9.82
C ALA A 564 16.05 11.65 8.58
N GLN A 565 17.32 11.22 8.55
CA GLN A 565 17.85 10.42 7.43
C GLN A 565 17.02 9.15 7.23
N ALA A 566 16.55 8.94 6.01
CA ALA A 566 15.77 7.76 5.65
C ALA A 566 16.65 6.49 5.64
N ALA A 567 16.23 5.47 6.38
CA ALA A 567 16.81 4.13 6.36
C ALA A 567 16.14 3.20 5.31
N GLY A 568 15.51 3.78 4.29
CA GLY A 568 14.71 3.10 3.26
C GLY A 568 14.40 4.02 2.07
N SER A 569 13.42 3.64 1.24
CA SER A 569 13.02 4.46 0.09
C SER A 569 12.38 5.78 0.54
N LEU A 570 12.95 6.90 0.09
CA LEU A 570 12.26 8.20 0.16
C LEU A 570 11.07 8.19 -0.81
N PRO A 571 9.89 8.74 -0.45
CA PRO A 571 8.87 9.06 -1.45
C PRO A 571 9.44 9.89 -2.60
N PHE A 572 8.81 9.85 -3.78
CA PHE A 572 9.06 10.88 -4.78
C PHE A 572 8.70 12.26 -4.21
N THR A 573 9.45 13.28 -4.60
CA THR A 573 9.05 14.66 -4.29
C THR A 573 7.86 15.07 -5.14
N ASP A 574 7.04 16.00 -4.64
CA ASP A 574 5.98 16.61 -5.44
C ASP A 574 6.53 17.32 -6.69
N GLU A 575 7.79 17.74 -6.67
CA GLU A 575 8.52 18.24 -7.85
C GLU A 575 8.70 17.15 -8.92
N GLN A 576 8.99 15.90 -8.55
CA GLN A 576 9.07 14.78 -9.50
C GLN A 576 7.68 14.38 -9.99
N LEU A 577 6.68 14.31 -9.11
CA LEU A 577 5.31 13.93 -9.49
C LEU A 577 4.64 15.03 -10.34
N GLY A 578 4.87 16.30 -10.02
CA GLY A 578 4.38 17.48 -10.74
C GLY A 578 5.22 17.88 -11.97
N THR A 579 6.33 17.19 -12.25
CA THR A 579 7.05 17.39 -13.52
C THR A 579 6.19 16.89 -14.68
N SER A 580 6.08 17.69 -15.74
CA SER A 580 5.53 17.26 -17.03
C SER A 580 6.62 16.56 -17.84
N TYR A 581 6.42 15.29 -18.13
CA TYR A 581 7.37 14.44 -18.86
C TYR A 581 7.04 14.38 -20.36
N ALA A 582 8.00 13.99 -21.20
CA ALA A 582 7.76 13.87 -22.64
C ALA A 582 6.64 12.85 -22.95
N SER A 583 6.50 11.82 -22.10
CA SER A 583 5.42 10.83 -22.13
C SER A 583 4.06 11.32 -21.63
N ASP A 584 3.94 12.50 -21.01
CA ASP A 584 2.65 13.12 -20.67
C ASP A 584 1.98 13.77 -21.89
N THR A 585 2.68 13.90 -23.02
CA THR A 585 2.10 14.39 -24.28
C THR A 585 1.57 13.22 -25.11
N GLN A 586 0.27 13.24 -25.41
CA GLN A 586 -0.34 12.29 -26.35
C GLN A 586 0.38 12.36 -27.72
N PRO A 587 0.78 11.23 -28.33
CA PRO A 587 1.36 11.24 -29.68
C PRO A 587 0.38 11.83 -30.71
N ALA A 588 0.88 12.32 -31.85
CA ALA A 588 0.03 12.75 -32.95
C ALA A 588 -0.37 11.57 -33.87
N ALA A 589 -1.62 11.55 -34.34
CA ALA A 589 -2.03 10.64 -35.40
C ALA A 589 -1.33 10.97 -36.74
N PRO A 590 -0.82 9.99 -37.49
CA PRO A 590 -0.39 10.18 -38.88
C PRO A 590 -1.50 10.77 -39.74
N GLY A 591 -1.25 11.96 -40.32
CA GLY A 591 -2.24 12.75 -41.05
C GLY A 591 -3.01 13.78 -40.19
N GLY A 592 -2.85 13.77 -38.87
CA GLY A 592 -3.58 14.59 -37.92
C GLY A 592 -4.84 13.91 -37.37
N GLY A 593 -5.43 14.50 -36.34
CA GLY A 593 -6.55 13.92 -35.57
C GLY A 593 -6.12 13.29 -34.25
N ASP A 594 -7.09 12.72 -33.53
CA ASP A 594 -6.86 12.06 -32.24
C ASP A 594 -6.12 10.71 -32.39
N TYR A 595 -5.12 10.50 -31.53
CA TYR A 595 -4.24 9.34 -31.64
C TYR A 595 -4.82 8.05 -31.09
N PHE A 596 -5.71 8.06 -30.09
CA PHE A 596 -6.28 6.82 -29.57
C PHE A 596 -7.39 6.26 -30.48
N THR A 597 -8.15 7.15 -31.13
CA THR A 597 -9.05 6.81 -32.24
C THR A 597 -8.26 6.27 -33.42
N TRP A 598 -7.14 6.91 -33.80
CA TRP A 598 -6.24 6.34 -34.82
C TRP A 598 -5.68 4.97 -34.40
N LEU A 599 -5.17 4.83 -33.17
CA LEU A 599 -4.56 3.59 -32.66
C LEU A 599 -5.52 2.40 -32.72
N LEU A 600 -6.82 2.65 -32.53
CA LEU A 600 -7.87 1.64 -32.45
C LEU A 600 -8.71 1.53 -33.73
N ARG A 601 -8.32 2.18 -34.84
CA ARG A 601 -9.03 2.18 -36.14
C ARG A 601 -9.30 0.79 -36.74
N SER A 602 -8.56 -0.23 -36.32
CA SER A 602 -8.82 -1.63 -36.71
C SER A 602 -10.14 -2.17 -36.12
N PHE A 603 -10.77 -1.45 -35.18
CA PHE A 603 -12.14 -1.69 -34.71
C PHE A 603 -13.19 -1.51 -35.80
N ASP A 604 -13.01 -0.54 -36.72
CA ASP A 604 -13.95 -0.36 -37.83
C ASP A 604 -14.07 -1.65 -38.67
N ALA A 605 -12.96 -2.33 -38.94
CA ALA A 605 -12.94 -3.60 -39.66
C ALA A 605 -13.52 -4.78 -38.86
N ALA A 606 -13.51 -4.74 -37.52
CA ALA A 606 -14.14 -5.76 -36.69
C ALA A 606 -15.66 -5.54 -36.56
N ARG A 607 -16.09 -4.28 -36.41
CA ARG A 607 -17.49 -3.87 -36.39
C ARG A 607 -18.20 -4.19 -37.71
N ASP A 608 -17.53 -3.97 -38.83
CA ASP A 608 -18.11 -4.12 -40.16
C ASP A 608 -18.09 -5.59 -40.66
N GLU A 609 -17.66 -6.55 -39.82
CA GLU A 609 -17.69 -8.00 -40.08
C GLU A 609 -18.72 -8.70 -39.15
N PRO A 610 -19.94 -9.02 -39.65
CA PRO A 610 -21.07 -9.50 -38.82
C PRO A 610 -20.89 -10.88 -38.17
N SER A 611 -19.87 -11.65 -38.56
CA SER A 611 -19.49 -12.89 -37.85
C SER A 611 -18.68 -12.63 -36.58
N VAL A 612 -18.01 -11.48 -36.47
CA VAL A 612 -17.32 -11.04 -35.26
C VAL A 612 -18.28 -10.23 -34.39
N MET A 613 -18.76 -9.07 -34.86
CA MET A 613 -19.52 -8.10 -34.05
C MET A 613 -20.98 -7.97 -34.46
N GLY A 614 -21.86 -7.72 -33.48
CA GLY A 614 -23.27 -7.44 -33.71
C GLY A 614 -23.53 -6.00 -34.17
N ALA A 615 -24.68 -5.75 -34.80
CA ALA A 615 -25.13 -4.39 -35.10
C ALA A 615 -25.28 -3.56 -33.80
N ASN A 616 -24.94 -2.27 -33.84
CA ASN A 616 -24.91 -1.37 -32.66
C ASN A 616 -26.32 -0.91 -32.19
N GLU A 617 -27.25 -1.85 -32.12
CA GLU A 617 -28.66 -1.66 -31.83
C GLU A 617 -29.07 -2.55 -30.64
N VAL A 618 -30.16 -2.18 -29.97
CA VAL A 618 -30.73 -2.97 -28.87
C VAL A 618 -31.49 -4.14 -29.47
N LEU A 619 -31.22 -5.36 -28.99
CA LEU A 619 -31.88 -6.57 -29.48
C LEU A 619 -33.36 -6.59 -29.06
N PRO A 620 -34.25 -7.22 -29.86
CA PRO A 620 -35.63 -7.47 -29.44
C PRO A 620 -35.70 -8.25 -28.11
N LYS A 621 -36.61 -7.85 -27.21
CA LYS A 621 -36.92 -8.65 -26.01
C LYS A 621 -37.38 -10.05 -26.42
N GLY A 622 -36.79 -11.07 -25.81
CA GLY A 622 -37.03 -12.48 -26.13
C GLY A 622 -36.18 -13.03 -27.27
N THR A 623 -35.16 -12.30 -27.78
CA THR A 623 -34.12 -12.89 -28.63
C THR A 623 -33.41 -14.03 -27.91
N THR A 624 -33.19 -15.13 -28.61
CA THR A 624 -32.56 -16.36 -28.09
C THR A 624 -31.06 -16.40 -28.40
N TYR A 625 -30.31 -17.25 -27.68
CA TYR A 625 -28.88 -17.45 -27.90
C TYR A 625 -28.57 -17.96 -29.32
N GLU A 626 -29.42 -18.84 -29.84
CA GLU A 626 -29.32 -19.42 -31.18
C GLU A 626 -29.46 -18.36 -32.31
N GLU A 627 -30.17 -17.26 -32.05
CA GLU A 627 -30.37 -16.15 -33.00
C GLU A 627 -29.18 -15.17 -33.04
N LEU A 628 -28.28 -15.19 -32.05
CA LEU A 628 -27.05 -14.40 -32.08
C LEU A 628 -26.14 -14.93 -33.19
N THR A 629 -25.74 -14.09 -34.15
CA THR A 629 -24.79 -14.47 -35.22
C THR A 629 -23.35 -14.06 -34.94
N ALA A 630 -23.16 -13.00 -34.16
CA ALA A 630 -21.86 -12.45 -33.80
C ALA A 630 -21.18 -13.27 -32.69
N LEU A 631 -19.91 -13.64 -32.88
CA LEU A 631 -19.14 -14.34 -31.86
C LEU A 631 -18.88 -13.47 -30.62
N ASP A 632 -18.75 -12.16 -30.78
CA ASP A 632 -18.53 -11.20 -29.68
C ASP A 632 -19.75 -11.15 -28.74
N ASP A 633 -20.98 -11.14 -29.30
CA ASP A 633 -22.23 -11.24 -28.54
C ASP A 633 -22.35 -12.58 -27.80
N ARG A 634 -22.13 -13.71 -28.50
CA ARG A 634 -22.19 -15.05 -27.90
C ARG A 634 -21.18 -15.22 -26.77
N THR A 635 -19.94 -14.77 -26.96
CA THR A 635 -18.86 -14.90 -25.98
C THR A 635 -19.16 -14.12 -24.70
N VAL A 636 -19.89 -12.98 -24.78
CA VAL A 636 -20.39 -12.31 -23.57
C VAL A 636 -21.39 -13.20 -22.84
N VAL A 637 -22.41 -13.73 -23.53
CA VAL A 637 -23.44 -14.58 -22.90
C VAL A 637 -22.80 -15.84 -22.29
N ASP A 638 -21.88 -16.48 -23.00
CA ASP A 638 -21.13 -17.66 -22.54
C ASP A 638 -20.33 -17.38 -21.26
N ILE A 639 -19.70 -16.19 -21.14
CA ILE A 639 -18.86 -15.83 -19.98
C ILE A 639 -19.68 -15.27 -18.82
N ASN A 640 -20.74 -14.50 -19.10
CA ASN A 640 -21.61 -13.90 -18.08
C ASN A 640 -22.57 -14.93 -17.45
N ASN A 641 -23.05 -15.92 -18.20
CA ASN A 641 -23.97 -16.97 -17.70
C ASN A 641 -23.23 -18.25 -17.21
N ALA A 642 -21.90 -18.30 -17.31
CA ALA A 642 -21.10 -19.42 -16.78
C ALA A 642 -21.08 -19.58 -15.24
N PRO A 643 -21.16 -18.50 -14.42
CA PRO A 643 -21.17 -18.63 -12.96
C PRO A 643 -22.38 -19.40 -12.43
N SER A 644 -22.17 -20.14 -11.33
CA SER A 644 -23.20 -20.96 -10.68
C SER A 644 -24.28 -20.15 -9.92
N GLY A 645 -24.06 -18.84 -9.74
CA GLY A 645 -24.96 -17.91 -9.04
C GLY A 645 -24.20 -16.74 -8.41
N PRO A 646 -24.86 -15.85 -7.64
CA PRO A 646 -24.22 -14.66 -7.07
C PRO A 646 -23.09 -14.96 -6.06
N ALA A 647 -23.09 -16.16 -5.46
CA ALA A 647 -22.05 -16.63 -4.53
C ALA A 647 -20.88 -17.36 -5.22
N ASP A 648 -20.81 -17.32 -6.56
CA ASP A 648 -19.70 -17.90 -7.31
C ASP A 648 -18.40 -17.08 -7.09
N PRO A 649 -17.27 -17.71 -6.73
CA PRO A 649 -16.02 -16.99 -6.47
C PRO A 649 -15.54 -16.09 -7.61
N GLN A 650 -15.89 -16.40 -8.87
CA GLN A 650 -15.53 -15.54 -10.01
C GLN A 650 -16.41 -14.28 -10.09
N VAL A 651 -17.68 -14.35 -9.67
CA VAL A 651 -18.58 -13.18 -9.55
C VAL A 651 -18.04 -12.24 -8.47
N HIS A 652 -17.75 -12.77 -7.27
CA HIS A 652 -17.12 -12.01 -6.19
C HIS A 652 -15.85 -11.30 -6.69
N LYS A 653 -14.91 -12.05 -7.28
CA LYS A 653 -13.65 -11.50 -7.79
C LYS A 653 -13.85 -10.42 -8.85
N ALA A 654 -14.83 -10.59 -9.73
CA ALA A 654 -15.13 -9.61 -10.76
C ALA A 654 -15.73 -8.30 -10.19
N LEU A 655 -16.56 -8.38 -9.15
CA LEU A 655 -17.06 -7.23 -8.41
C LEU A 655 -15.95 -6.50 -7.66
N VAL A 656 -15.04 -7.25 -7.01
CA VAL A 656 -13.83 -6.70 -6.37
C VAL A 656 -12.97 -5.94 -7.39
N ASP A 657 -12.69 -6.51 -8.56
CA ASP A 657 -12.01 -5.84 -9.70
C ASP A 657 -12.81 -4.68 -10.30
N GLY A 658 -14.13 -4.63 -10.08
CA GLY A 658 -14.99 -3.54 -10.56
C GLY A 658 -14.96 -2.30 -9.68
N ALA A 659 -14.75 -2.46 -8.37
CA ALA A 659 -14.87 -1.39 -7.38
C ALA A 659 -13.53 -0.80 -6.92
N ASN A 660 -12.39 -1.33 -7.36
CA ASN A 660 -11.06 -1.05 -6.76
C ASN A 660 -9.96 -0.84 -7.80
N SER A 661 -8.81 -0.30 -7.38
CA SER A 661 -7.66 -0.10 -8.25
C SER A 661 -6.94 -1.43 -8.60
N PRO A 662 -6.59 -1.68 -9.88
CA PRO A 662 -5.95 -2.93 -10.30
C PRO A 662 -4.65 -3.26 -9.54
N TYR A 663 -3.82 -2.26 -9.22
CA TYR A 663 -2.56 -2.47 -8.47
C TYR A 663 -2.75 -3.02 -7.06
N ARG A 664 -3.98 -3.03 -6.52
CA ARG A 664 -4.35 -3.73 -5.29
C ARG A 664 -4.97 -5.09 -5.60
N THR A 665 -6.03 -5.16 -6.40
CA THR A 665 -6.77 -6.42 -6.61
C THR A 665 -6.02 -7.49 -7.40
N MET A 666 -5.00 -7.12 -8.18
CA MET A 666 -4.17 -8.06 -8.95
C MET A 666 -2.93 -8.56 -8.18
N ALA A 667 -2.85 -8.30 -6.87
CA ALA A 667 -1.76 -8.79 -6.03
C ALA A 667 -1.69 -10.33 -5.96
N ASP A 668 -2.82 -11.01 -6.10
CA ASP A 668 -2.91 -12.47 -6.27
C ASP A 668 -2.11 -12.98 -7.48
N GLY A 669 -1.93 -12.14 -8.51
CA GLY A 669 -1.05 -12.35 -9.66
C GLY A 669 0.43 -12.57 -9.31
N LEU A 670 0.86 -12.21 -8.08
CA LEU A 670 2.19 -12.51 -7.55
C LEU A 670 2.29 -13.91 -6.91
N GLY A 671 1.16 -14.62 -6.77
CA GLY A 671 1.05 -15.88 -6.04
C GLY A 671 0.87 -15.67 -4.53
N ALA A 672 0.28 -16.66 -3.86
CA ALA A 672 -0.28 -16.53 -2.51
C ALA A 672 0.70 -16.05 -1.42
N THR A 673 2.01 -16.26 -1.57
CA THR A 673 3.01 -15.75 -0.61
C THR A 673 3.46 -14.33 -0.94
N LEU A 674 3.73 -13.98 -2.21
CA LEU A 674 4.20 -12.64 -2.56
C LEU A 674 3.08 -11.61 -2.65
N GLY A 675 1.85 -12.03 -2.99
CA GLY A 675 0.67 -11.17 -3.00
C GLY A 675 0.41 -10.55 -1.62
N GLY A 676 0.20 -11.38 -0.60
CA GLY A 676 -0.01 -10.91 0.78
C GLY A 676 1.13 -10.03 1.32
N LEU A 677 2.39 -10.32 0.96
CA LEU A 677 3.51 -9.47 1.36
C LEU A 677 3.54 -8.13 0.62
N TYR A 678 3.05 -8.07 -0.63
CA TYR A 678 2.92 -6.85 -1.41
C TYR A 678 1.74 -5.99 -0.95
N GLU A 679 0.58 -6.59 -0.70
CA GLU A 679 -0.60 -5.93 -0.12
C GLU A 679 -0.26 -5.31 1.24
N GLN A 680 0.41 -6.07 2.11
CA GLN A 680 0.88 -5.58 3.39
C GLN A 680 1.93 -4.46 3.23
N ALA A 681 2.84 -4.55 2.25
CA ALA A 681 3.84 -3.52 2.00
C ALA A 681 3.23 -2.19 1.50
N LEU A 682 2.20 -2.25 0.66
CA LEU A 682 1.39 -1.08 0.28
C LEU A 682 0.73 -0.47 1.53
N LYS A 683 -0.01 -1.29 2.29
CA LYS A 683 -0.76 -0.87 3.49
C LYS A 683 0.12 -0.27 4.60
N ASN A 684 1.34 -0.76 4.76
CA ASN A 684 2.33 -0.23 5.70
C ASN A 684 3.01 1.07 5.22
N GLY A 685 2.65 1.57 4.03
CA GLY A 685 3.28 2.74 3.41
C GLY A 685 4.77 2.52 3.11
N GLU A 686 5.19 1.28 2.89
CA GLU A 686 6.58 0.89 2.62
C GLU A 686 6.94 0.98 1.12
N LEU A 687 5.94 1.15 0.25
CA LEU A 687 6.06 1.20 -1.21
C LEU A 687 5.68 2.56 -1.84
N PRO A 688 6.11 3.72 -1.28
CA PRO A 688 5.58 5.04 -1.68
C PRO A 688 5.88 5.44 -3.13
N LYS A 689 7.00 4.97 -3.73
CA LYS A 689 7.28 5.23 -5.16
C LYS A 689 6.44 4.33 -6.05
N THR A 690 6.30 3.07 -5.66
CA THR A 690 5.56 2.06 -6.42
C THR A 690 4.07 2.41 -6.47
N GLU A 691 3.52 2.80 -5.33
CA GLU A 691 2.15 3.28 -5.18
C GLU A 691 1.92 4.56 -6.00
N ALA A 692 2.73 5.61 -5.82
CA ALA A 692 2.53 6.88 -6.53
C ALA A 692 2.60 6.80 -8.08
N LEU A 693 3.27 5.78 -8.64
CA LEU A 693 3.23 5.51 -10.08
C LEU A 693 1.99 4.72 -10.48
N LEU A 694 1.70 3.59 -9.78
CA LEU A 694 0.61 2.69 -10.13
C LEU A 694 -0.79 3.23 -9.79
N SER A 695 -0.89 4.14 -8.81
CA SER A 695 -2.15 4.81 -8.43
C SER A 695 -2.40 6.13 -9.17
N GLY A 696 -1.62 6.45 -10.20
CA GLY A 696 -1.73 7.74 -10.88
C GLY A 696 -0.75 7.94 -12.04
N ARG A 697 0.52 8.26 -11.76
CA ARG A 697 1.40 8.88 -12.79
C ARG A 697 1.79 7.99 -13.97
N VAL A 698 1.57 6.67 -13.91
CA VAL A 698 1.66 5.81 -15.12
C VAL A 698 0.63 6.22 -16.18
N GLU A 699 -0.55 6.66 -15.76
CA GLU A 699 -1.75 6.80 -16.62
C GLU A 699 -2.24 8.24 -16.74
N HIS A 700 -2.04 9.05 -15.69
CA HIS A 700 -2.43 10.45 -15.61
C HIS A 700 -1.22 11.38 -15.74
N THR A 701 -1.44 12.63 -16.14
CA THR A 701 -0.40 13.66 -16.22
C THR A 701 -0.16 14.32 -14.85
N ALA A 702 0.71 15.33 -14.79
CA ALA A 702 0.90 16.14 -13.58
C ALA A 702 -0.28 17.08 -13.26
N ASP A 703 -1.09 17.39 -14.28
CA ASP A 703 -2.14 18.43 -14.29
C ASP A 703 -3.54 17.90 -14.66
N SER A 704 -3.68 16.61 -15.00
CA SER A 704 -4.95 16.02 -15.42
C SER A 704 -5.04 14.52 -15.13
N SER A 705 -6.18 14.11 -14.57
CA SER A 705 -6.63 12.72 -14.46
C SER A 705 -7.44 12.25 -15.67
N ALA A 706 -7.51 13.03 -16.76
CA ALA A 706 -8.35 12.70 -17.91
C ALA A 706 -7.83 11.51 -18.73
N ASP A 707 -8.70 10.53 -18.97
CA ASP A 707 -8.41 9.34 -19.75
C ASP A 707 -8.21 9.64 -21.25
N TRP A 708 -6.99 9.45 -21.75
CA TRP A 708 -6.64 9.70 -23.15
C TRP A 708 -7.41 8.83 -24.16
N TYR A 709 -8.03 7.74 -23.72
CA TYR A 709 -8.85 6.87 -24.58
C TYR A 709 -10.33 7.29 -24.67
N GLN A 710 -10.78 8.31 -23.91
CA GLN A 710 -12.19 8.73 -23.91
C GLN A 710 -12.60 9.35 -25.26
N THR A 711 -11.65 9.93 -26.02
CA THR A 711 -11.88 10.37 -27.41
C THR A 711 -12.34 9.23 -28.31
N ALA A 712 -11.68 8.06 -28.21
CA ALA A 712 -12.08 6.87 -28.95
C ALA A 712 -13.45 6.34 -28.50
N LYS A 713 -13.76 6.32 -27.20
CA LYS A 713 -15.10 5.97 -26.68
C LYS A 713 -16.19 6.88 -27.27
N ASN A 714 -15.93 8.19 -27.29
CA ASN A 714 -16.84 9.21 -27.80
C ASN A 714 -17.00 9.15 -29.34
N ASN A 715 -15.99 8.62 -30.06
CA ASN A 715 -16.06 8.36 -31.50
C ASN A 715 -16.88 7.10 -31.82
N TYR A 716 -16.62 5.99 -31.13
CA TYR A 716 -17.17 4.68 -31.52
C TYR A 716 -18.56 4.38 -30.97
N GLN A 717 -18.86 4.82 -29.74
CA GLN A 717 -20.21 4.76 -29.13
C GLN A 717 -20.92 3.40 -29.28
N TYR A 718 -20.16 2.29 -29.21
CA TYR A 718 -20.72 0.94 -29.24
C TYR A 718 -21.47 0.66 -27.94
N LYS A 719 -22.72 0.20 -28.00
CA LYS A 719 -23.59 0.03 -26.83
C LYS A 719 -23.15 -1.17 -26.00
N ARG A 720 -22.94 -0.95 -24.70
CA ARG A 720 -22.52 -1.97 -23.71
C ARG A 720 -23.43 -3.21 -23.71
N PRO A 721 -22.93 -4.41 -23.33
CA PRO A 721 -23.72 -5.64 -23.42
C PRO A 721 -25.06 -5.58 -22.68
N PHE A 722 -25.09 -5.10 -21.44
CA PHE A 722 -26.36 -4.91 -20.69
C PHE A 722 -27.35 -3.94 -21.35
N VAL A 723 -26.88 -3.04 -22.21
CA VAL A 723 -27.72 -2.11 -22.99
C VAL A 723 -28.21 -2.73 -24.29
N ARG A 724 -27.43 -3.60 -24.94
CA ARG A 724 -27.85 -4.28 -26.19
C ARG A 724 -28.70 -5.52 -25.95
N MET A 725 -28.28 -6.40 -25.05
CA MET A 725 -28.85 -7.73 -24.87
C MET A 725 -29.87 -7.81 -23.72
N GLY A 726 -29.81 -6.87 -22.77
CA GLY A 726 -30.72 -6.78 -21.63
C GLY A 726 -30.58 -7.94 -20.63
N PHE A 727 -31.12 -7.75 -19.42
CA PHE A 727 -31.03 -8.76 -18.38
C PHE A 727 -32.09 -9.87 -18.52
N THR A 728 -31.73 -11.09 -18.12
CA THR A 728 -32.61 -12.29 -18.05
C THR A 728 -33.97 -12.01 -17.40
N GLU A 729 -33.96 -11.31 -16.26
CA GLU A 729 -35.16 -10.87 -15.51
C GLU A 729 -36.19 -10.13 -16.39
N ASP A 730 -35.70 -9.44 -17.42
CA ASP A 730 -36.45 -8.49 -18.23
C ASP A 730 -36.59 -8.96 -19.70
N GLN A 731 -36.50 -10.28 -19.92
CA GLN A 731 -36.50 -10.98 -21.22
C GLN A 731 -35.28 -10.69 -22.12
N GLY A 732 -34.13 -10.42 -21.51
CA GLY A 732 -32.82 -10.41 -22.17
C GLY A 732 -32.06 -11.72 -22.03
N LEU A 733 -30.72 -11.66 -22.18
CA LEU A 733 -29.84 -12.83 -22.36
C LEU A 733 -28.79 -13.03 -21.25
N ILE A 734 -28.58 -12.04 -20.39
CA ILE A 734 -27.42 -11.96 -19.47
C ILE A 734 -27.85 -11.68 -18.03
N GLU A 735 -27.09 -12.21 -17.06
CA GLU A 735 -27.40 -12.10 -15.62
C GLU A 735 -26.86 -10.78 -15.01
N PRO A 736 -27.67 -10.08 -14.16
CA PRO A 736 -27.26 -8.85 -13.48
C PRO A 736 -26.46 -9.13 -12.20
N TRP A 737 -25.14 -9.24 -12.33
CA TRP A 737 -24.25 -9.54 -11.19
C TRP A 737 -23.88 -8.32 -10.32
N ASP A 738 -23.89 -7.11 -10.88
CA ASP A 738 -23.68 -5.85 -10.13
C ASP A 738 -25.01 -5.28 -9.63
N SER A 739 -24.92 -4.39 -8.64
CA SER A 739 -26.00 -3.53 -8.18
C SER A 739 -26.66 -2.73 -9.34
N PRO A 740 -27.97 -2.43 -9.25
CA PRO A 740 -28.65 -1.59 -10.25
C PRO A 740 -28.00 -0.20 -10.46
N GLY A 741 -27.32 0.33 -9.42
CA GLY A 741 -26.57 1.59 -9.50
C GLY A 741 -25.34 1.52 -10.41
N GLY A 742 -24.58 0.41 -10.34
CA GLY A 742 -23.39 0.18 -11.18
C GLY A 742 -23.72 0.17 -12.67
N TYR A 743 -24.85 -0.45 -13.06
CA TYR A 743 -25.34 -0.44 -14.43
C TYR A 743 -25.94 0.91 -14.87
N ALA A 744 -26.80 1.51 -14.04
CA ALA A 744 -27.53 2.73 -14.41
C ALA A 744 -26.61 3.91 -14.77
N GLY A 745 -25.49 4.07 -14.06
CA GLY A 745 -24.51 5.13 -14.33
C GLY A 745 -23.76 5.00 -15.66
N LEU A 746 -23.69 3.80 -16.24
CA LEU A 746 -22.88 3.50 -17.43
C LEU A 746 -23.70 3.29 -18.71
N ALA A 747 -25.03 3.28 -18.64
CA ALA A 747 -25.92 2.97 -19.77
C ALA A 747 -25.79 3.95 -20.97
N GLY A 748 -25.27 5.16 -20.73
CA GLY A 748 -25.02 6.18 -21.74
C GLY A 748 -23.57 6.27 -22.25
N ASP A 749 -22.62 5.50 -21.69
CA ASP A 749 -21.20 5.52 -22.11
C ASP A 749 -20.88 4.41 -23.12
N GLY A 750 -19.97 4.71 -24.06
CA GLY A 750 -19.52 3.79 -25.08
C GLY A 750 -18.71 2.62 -24.51
N SER A 751 -18.97 1.42 -24.99
CA SER A 751 -18.31 0.18 -24.56
C SER A 751 -16.85 0.15 -25.01
N PHE A 752 -16.59 0.35 -26.31
CA PHE A 752 -15.26 0.25 -26.90
C PHE A 752 -14.45 1.56 -26.80
N PRO A 753 -13.15 1.54 -26.42
CA PRO A 753 -12.44 0.47 -25.73
C PRO A 753 -12.82 0.39 -24.24
N SER A 754 -12.51 -0.74 -23.58
CA SER A 754 -12.76 -0.89 -22.15
C SER A 754 -11.75 -0.11 -21.31
N GLY A 755 -12.19 0.98 -20.69
CA GLY A 755 -11.34 1.83 -19.84
C GLY A 755 -10.79 1.11 -18.61
N HIS A 756 -11.63 0.36 -17.89
CA HIS A 756 -11.17 -0.49 -16.78
C HIS A 756 -10.10 -1.49 -17.23
N THR A 757 -10.22 -2.03 -18.45
CA THR A 757 -9.20 -2.92 -19.01
C THR A 757 -7.91 -2.17 -19.35
N SER A 758 -8.00 -0.94 -19.88
CA SER A 758 -6.83 -0.07 -20.08
C SER A 758 -6.03 0.08 -18.78
N HIS A 759 -6.70 0.35 -17.65
CA HIS A 759 -6.07 0.45 -16.33
C HIS A 759 -5.47 -0.88 -15.86
N GLY A 760 -6.22 -1.98 -15.95
CA GLY A 760 -5.76 -3.32 -15.59
C GLY A 760 -4.49 -3.73 -16.36
N TYR A 761 -4.45 -3.48 -17.67
CA TYR A 761 -3.25 -3.75 -18.46
C TYR A 761 -2.14 -2.72 -18.23
N ALA A 762 -2.40 -1.42 -18.11
CA ALA A 762 -1.35 -0.42 -17.86
C ALA A 762 -0.61 -0.70 -16.53
N GLN A 763 -1.36 -0.85 -15.44
CA GLN A 763 -0.81 -1.14 -14.11
C GLN A 763 -0.18 -2.54 -14.06
N GLY A 764 -0.85 -3.54 -14.64
CA GLY A 764 -0.36 -4.93 -14.69
C GLY A 764 0.94 -5.08 -15.50
N ILE A 765 1.04 -4.43 -16.67
CA ILE A 765 2.27 -4.42 -17.48
C ILE A 765 3.38 -3.69 -16.75
N VAL A 766 3.12 -2.54 -16.12
CA VAL A 766 4.15 -1.86 -15.32
C VAL A 766 4.61 -2.78 -14.19
N LEU A 767 3.71 -3.38 -13.39
CA LEU A 767 4.08 -4.32 -12.33
C LEU A 767 4.90 -5.52 -12.85
N ALA A 768 4.52 -6.10 -14.01
CA ALA A 768 5.29 -7.14 -14.69
C ALA A 768 6.69 -6.66 -15.11
N THR A 769 6.88 -5.40 -15.50
CA THR A 769 8.21 -4.85 -15.78
C THR A 769 9.03 -4.57 -14.50
N LEU A 770 8.40 -4.31 -13.34
CA LEU A 770 9.11 -4.22 -12.06
C LEU A 770 9.51 -5.62 -11.53
N LEU A 771 8.65 -6.63 -11.76
CA LEU A 771 8.80 -8.01 -11.32
C LEU A 771 8.83 -9.01 -12.50
N PRO A 772 9.82 -8.92 -13.41
CA PRO A 772 9.85 -9.74 -14.64
C PRO A 772 9.95 -11.24 -14.39
N GLU A 773 10.39 -11.68 -13.20
CA GLU A 773 10.36 -13.09 -12.80
C GLU A 773 8.96 -13.68 -12.62
N LEU A 774 7.92 -12.84 -12.59
CA LEU A 774 6.51 -13.21 -12.43
C LEU A 774 5.64 -12.71 -13.60
N ALA A 775 6.25 -12.22 -14.68
CA ALA A 775 5.55 -11.56 -15.78
C ALA A 775 4.38 -12.37 -16.39
N PRO A 776 4.47 -13.71 -16.64
CA PRO A 776 3.34 -14.48 -17.15
C PRO A 776 2.15 -14.47 -16.21
N GLN A 777 2.38 -14.67 -14.90
CA GLN A 777 1.31 -14.70 -13.90
C GLN A 777 0.65 -13.33 -13.75
N ILE A 778 1.43 -12.25 -13.71
CA ILE A 778 0.91 -10.87 -13.64
C ILE A 778 0.11 -10.51 -14.90
N LEU A 779 0.61 -10.86 -16.09
CA LEU A 779 -0.07 -10.56 -17.35
C LEU A 779 -1.32 -11.43 -17.56
N ALA A 780 -1.29 -12.70 -17.14
CA ALA A 780 -2.47 -13.56 -17.11
C ALA A 780 -3.54 -13.00 -16.16
N ARG A 781 -3.14 -12.49 -14.98
CA ARG A 781 -4.05 -11.81 -14.05
C ARG A 781 -4.62 -10.51 -14.63
N ALA A 782 -3.82 -9.69 -15.31
CA ALA A 782 -4.30 -8.51 -16.03
C ALA A 782 -5.30 -8.87 -17.14
N SER A 783 -5.09 -9.99 -17.85
CA SER A 783 -6.06 -10.51 -18.81
C SER A 783 -7.37 -10.96 -18.17
N GLU A 784 -7.31 -11.49 -16.93
CA GLU A 784 -8.49 -11.87 -16.16
C GLU A 784 -9.25 -10.64 -15.65
N TYR A 785 -8.56 -9.60 -15.18
CA TYR A 785 -9.19 -8.33 -14.79
C TYR A 785 -10.05 -7.75 -15.93
N GLY A 786 -9.54 -7.82 -17.17
CA GLY A 786 -10.32 -7.51 -18.38
C GLY A 786 -11.49 -8.47 -18.60
N ASN A 787 -11.25 -9.79 -18.56
CA ASN A 787 -12.27 -10.83 -18.70
C ASN A 787 -13.41 -10.70 -17.67
N ASN A 788 -13.12 -10.24 -16.46
CA ASN A 788 -14.08 -9.99 -15.39
C ASN A 788 -15.05 -8.84 -15.74
N ARG A 789 -14.68 -7.92 -16.64
CA ARG A 789 -15.59 -6.90 -17.18
C ARG A 789 -16.55 -7.45 -18.25
N ILE A 790 -16.22 -8.59 -18.87
CA ILE A 790 -17.16 -9.39 -19.69
C ILE A 790 -18.14 -10.13 -18.80
N LEU A 791 -17.64 -10.81 -17.76
CA LEU A 791 -18.46 -11.56 -16.80
C LEU A 791 -19.54 -10.67 -16.18
N LEU A 792 -19.22 -9.45 -15.78
CA LEU A 792 -20.20 -8.49 -15.24
C LEU A 792 -21.07 -7.79 -16.31
N SER A 793 -21.01 -8.20 -17.59
CA SER A 793 -21.76 -7.65 -18.74
C SER A 793 -21.50 -6.16 -19.08
N PHE A 794 -20.41 -5.57 -18.58
CA PHE A 794 -20.05 -4.18 -18.88
C PHE A 794 -19.37 -3.98 -20.22
N HIS A 795 -18.71 -5.02 -20.76
CA HIS A 795 -17.83 -4.94 -21.92
C HIS A 795 -17.82 -6.24 -22.75
N TYR A 796 -17.52 -6.09 -24.05
CA TYR A 796 -17.33 -7.21 -24.99
C TYR A 796 -15.86 -7.64 -25.09
N PRO A 797 -15.55 -8.87 -25.52
CA PRO A 797 -14.19 -9.29 -25.90
C PRO A 797 -13.41 -8.26 -26.73
N THR A 798 -14.01 -7.64 -27.77
CA THR A 798 -13.31 -6.60 -28.55
C THR A 798 -12.93 -5.39 -27.71
N ASP A 799 -13.73 -5.00 -26.72
CA ASP A 799 -13.40 -3.90 -25.80
C ASP A 799 -12.21 -4.25 -24.92
N ILE A 800 -12.07 -5.52 -24.53
CA ILE A 800 -10.95 -6.02 -23.72
C ILE A 800 -9.67 -6.01 -24.56
N MET A 801 -9.76 -6.47 -25.82
CA MET A 801 -8.65 -6.41 -26.77
C MET A 801 -8.21 -4.96 -27.05
N GLY A 802 -9.16 -4.03 -27.23
CA GLY A 802 -8.90 -2.60 -27.37
C GLY A 802 -8.27 -1.98 -26.11
N GLY A 803 -8.78 -2.32 -24.93
CA GLY A 803 -8.23 -1.89 -23.64
C GLY A 803 -6.79 -2.39 -23.42
N ARG A 804 -6.48 -3.64 -23.80
CA ARG A 804 -5.10 -4.15 -23.80
C ARG A 804 -4.18 -3.29 -24.66
N ILE A 805 -4.58 -2.95 -25.88
CA ILE A 805 -3.79 -2.12 -26.81
C ILE A 805 -3.52 -0.73 -26.21
N VAL A 806 -4.50 -0.13 -25.52
CA VAL A 806 -4.31 1.13 -24.78
C VAL A 806 -3.32 0.95 -23.63
N GLY A 807 -3.49 -0.07 -22.78
CA GLY A 807 -2.63 -0.32 -21.62
C GLY A 807 -1.17 -0.61 -22.00
N GLU A 808 -0.95 -1.41 -23.05
CA GLU A 808 0.37 -1.66 -23.65
C GLU A 808 1.01 -0.36 -24.17
N LYS A 809 0.22 0.48 -24.84
CA LYS A 809 0.70 1.78 -25.35
C LYS A 809 1.05 2.75 -24.22
N THR A 810 0.23 2.84 -23.18
CA THR A 810 0.49 3.69 -22.00
C THR A 810 1.78 3.25 -21.29
N ALA A 811 1.92 1.96 -20.97
CA ALA A 811 3.13 1.43 -20.35
C ALA A 811 4.38 1.64 -21.23
N GLN A 812 4.26 1.53 -22.56
CA GLN A 812 5.37 1.77 -23.49
C GLN A 812 5.81 3.24 -23.50
N LEU A 813 4.88 4.21 -23.50
CA LEU A 813 5.22 5.63 -23.47
C LEU A 813 6.09 5.95 -22.24
N ARG A 814 5.67 5.46 -21.07
CA ARG A 814 6.40 5.63 -19.80
C ARG A 814 7.78 4.96 -19.79
N TRP A 815 7.94 3.82 -20.47
CA TRP A 815 9.23 3.12 -20.57
C TRP A 815 10.18 3.66 -21.65
N SER A 816 9.67 4.27 -22.72
CA SER A 816 10.50 4.88 -23.78
C SER A 816 11.02 6.27 -23.43
N ASP A 817 10.27 7.04 -22.65
CA ASP A 817 10.70 8.30 -22.05
C ASP A 817 11.90 8.07 -21.10
N PRO A 818 13.08 8.67 -21.36
CA PRO A 818 14.26 8.46 -20.51
C PRO A 818 14.15 8.99 -19.08
N GLU A 819 13.32 10.03 -18.86
CA GLU A 819 13.19 10.70 -17.58
C GLU A 819 12.11 10.04 -16.73
N PHE A 820 10.94 9.74 -17.32
CA PHE A 820 9.91 8.95 -16.62
C PHE A 820 10.42 7.54 -16.28
N ARG A 821 11.20 6.92 -17.17
CA ARG A 821 11.90 5.64 -16.90
C ARG A 821 12.78 5.71 -15.64
N ALA A 822 13.36 6.86 -15.30
CA ALA A 822 14.13 7.01 -14.08
C ALA A 822 13.25 6.93 -12.81
N LEU A 823 11.96 7.23 -12.89
CA LEU A 823 10.99 6.94 -11.83
C LEU A 823 10.69 5.43 -11.77
N LEU A 824 10.43 4.78 -12.91
CA LEU A 824 10.14 3.34 -12.99
C LEU A 824 11.26 2.46 -12.43
N GLU A 825 12.53 2.74 -12.78
CA GLU A 825 13.67 2.00 -12.22
C GLU A 825 13.88 2.27 -10.72
N GLN A 826 13.45 3.43 -10.19
CA GLN A 826 13.43 3.69 -8.74
C GLN A 826 12.33 2.92 -8.01
N ALA A 827 11.09 2.91 -8.53
CA ALA A 827 9.99 2.12 -7.98
C ALA A 827 10.31 0.62 -8.02
N LYS A 828 10.90 0.14 -9.12
CA LYS A 828 11.45 -1.23 -9.24
C LYS A 828 12.49 -1.55 -8.18
N THR A 829 13.37 -0.59 -7.85
CA THR A 829 14.40 -0.78 -6.82
C THR A 829 13.79 -0.88 -5.43
N GLU A 830 12.83 -0.01 -5.11
CA GLU A 830 12.03 -0.03 -3.88
C GLU A 830 11.26 -1.35 -3.72
N LEU A 831 10.36 -1.65 -4.65
CA LEU A 831 9.48 -2.83 -4.62
C LEU A 831 10.25 -4.12 -4.39
N ARG A 832 11.36 -4.29 -5.12
CA ARG A 832 12.19 -5.49 -5.03
C ARG A 832 12.99 -5.56 -3.74
N ALA A 833 13.42 -4.42 -3.18
CA ALA A 833 14.10 -4.39 -1.89
C ALA A 833 13.14 -4.75 -0.74
N VAL A 834 11.97 -4.10 -0.70
CA VAL A 834 10.94 -4.30 0.33
C VAL A 834 10.40 -5.73 0.31
N LEU A 835 10.04 -6.26 -0.87
CA LEU A 835 9.58 -7.66 -0.96
C LEU A 835 10.68 -8.65 -0.56
N VAL A 836 11.94 -8.45 -0.96
CA VAL A 836 13.05 -9.31 -0.51
C VAL A 836 13.29 -9.20 1.00
N GLN A 837 13.08 -8.04 1.62
CA GLN A 837 13.10 -7.88 3.07
C GLN A 837 11.97 -8.68 3.73
N LYS A 838 10.71 -8.48 3.31
CA LYS A 838 9.55 -9.18 3.87
C LYS A 838 9.64 -10.71 3.75
N CYS A 839 10.19 -11.20 2.63
CA CYS A 839 10.46 -12.62 2.43
C CYS A 839 11.53 -13.19 3.40
N ARG A 840 12.44 -12.36 3.93
CA ARG A 840 13.42 -12.78 4.95
C ARG A 840 12.81 -12.82 6.35
N GLU A 841 11.96 -11.85 6.67
CA GLU A 841 11.28 -11.74 7.98
C GLU A 841 10.31 -12.90 8.23
N THR A 842 9.52 -13.26 7.22
CA THR A 842 8.70 -14.49 7.20
C THR A 842 9.53 -15.78 7.07
N GLY A 843 10.79 -15.68 6.66
CA GLY A 843 11.66 -16.81 6.35
C GLY A 843 11.24 -17.61 5.10
N ALA A 844 10.42 -17.02 4.23
CA ALA A 844 10.07 -17.59 2.93
C ALA A 844 11.30 -17.72 2.01
N GLY A 845 12.15 -16.70 1.97
CA GLY A 845 13.42 -16.70 1.24
C GLY A 845 14.15 -15.35 1.21
N ASP A 846 15.41 -15.37 0.81
CA ASP A 846 16.28 -14.20 0.64
C ASP A 846 16.27 -13.60 -0.79
N SER A 847 15.43 -14.15 -1.67
CA SER A 847 15.18 -13.67 -3.04
C SER A 847 13.71 -13.90 -3.46
N LEU A 848 13.22 -13.08 -4.40
CA LEU A 848 11.84 -13.13 -4.90
C LEU A 848 11.46 -14.52 -5.43
N THR A 849 12.31 -15.13 -6.27
CA THR A 849 12.06 -16.46 -6.84
C THR A 849 11.94 -17.56 -5.77
N ARG A 850 12.74 -17.48 -4.69
CA ARG A 850 12.63 -18.42 -3.56
C ARG A 850 11.37 -18.19 -2.74
N CYS A 851 10.93 -16.94 -2.64
CA CYS A 851 9.73 -16.55 -1.90
C CYS A 851 8.43 -16.92 -2.64
N ALA A 852 8.36 -16.65 -3.94
CA ALA A 852 7.26 -17.07 -4.81
C ALA A 852 7.04 -18.60 -4.73
N GLY A 853 8.13 -19.37 -4.83
CA GLY A 853 8.11 -20.84 -4.71
C GLY A 853 7.83 -21.40 -3.31
N ARG A 854 7.33 -20.60 -2.35
CA ARG A 854 6.78 -21.08 -1.08
C ARG A 854 5.26 -21.21 -1.07
N GLY A 855 4.56 -20.48 -1.95
CA GLY A 855 3.12 -20.52 -2.08
C GLY A 855 2.67 -21.15 -3.39
N THR A 856 1.36 -21.22 -3.59
CA THR A 856 0.78 -21.47 -4.91
C THR A 856 1.02 -20.22 -5.78
N PRO A 857 1.55 -20.34 -7.01
CA PRO A 857 1.54 -19.23 -7.97
C PRO A 857 0.08 -18.94 -8.39
N TYR A 858 -0.17 -17.76 -8.96
CA TYR A 858 -1.49 -17.43 -9.54
C TYR A 858 -1.97 -18.51 -10.54
N LEU A 859 -1.08 -18.87 -11.48
CA LEU A 859 -1.20 -19.99 -12.41
C LEU A 859 0.18 -20.62 -12.65
N PRO A 860 0.26 -21.90 -13.06
CA PRO A 860 1.42 -22.46 -13.73
C PRO A 860 1.89 -21.58 -14.89
N THR A 861 3.20 -21.53 -15.18
CA THR A 861 3.75 -20.59 -16.17
C THR A 861 3.30 -20.89 -17.60
N ASP A 862 3.17 -22.17 -17.95
CA ASP A 862 2.61 -22.65 -19.22
C ASP A 862 1.12 -22.32 -19.35
N GLU A 863 0.33 -22.54 -18.30
CA GLU A 863 -1.09 -22.18 -18.25
C GLU A 863 -1.30 -20.65 -18.34
N ALA A 864 -0.49 -19.86 -17.62
CA ALA A 864 -0.52 -18.40 -17.66
C ALA A 864 -0.25 -17.86 -19.08
N LEU A 865 0.75 -18.42 -19.78
CA LEU A 865 1.06 -18.08 -21.16
C LEU A 865 -0.09 -18.48 -22.11
N GLN A 866 -0.68 -19.67 -21.92
CA GLN A 866 -1.82 -20.13 -22.72
C GLN A 866 -3.05 -19.23 -22.55
N VAL A 867 -3.44 -18.93 -21.31
CA VAL A 867 -4.62 -18.11 -20.98
C VAL A 867 -4.45 -16.68 -21.50
N TYR A 868 -3.27 -16.08 -21.33
CA TYR A 868 -2.96 -14.77 -21.89
C TYR A 868 -3.10 -14.78 -23.42
N LYS A 869 -2.46 -15.73 -24.10
CA LYS A 869 -2.47 -15.84 -25.57
C LYS A 869 -3.87 -16.12 -26.13
N GLN A 870 -4.71 -16.88 -25.42
CA GLN A 870 -6.11 -17.10 -25.77
C GLN A 870 -6.93 -15.80 -25.67
N ARG A 871 -6.76 -15.02 -24.60
CA ARG A 871 -7.44 -13.73 -24.39
C ARG A 871 -6.88 -12.58 -25.26
N MET A 872 -5.80 -12.80 -26.02
CA MET A 872 -5.39 -11.85 -27.06
C MET A 872 -6.39 -11.80 -28.23
N THR A 873 -7.09 -12.90 -28.54
CA THR A 873 -7.98 -13.00 -29.72
C THR A 873 -9.38 -13.52 -29.42
N TYR A 874 -9.63 -14.06 -28.23
CA TYR A 874 -10.88 -14.73 -27.84
C TYR A 874 -11.36 -15.84 -28.79
N GLY A 875 -10.47 -16.36 -29.65
CA GLY A 875 -10.82 -17.36 -30.66
C GLY A 875 -11.54 -16.81 -31.90
N PHE A 876 -11.60 -15.49 -32.07
CA PHE A 876 -12.19 -14.88 -33.27
C PHE A 876 -11.50 -15.33 -34.56
N PRO A 877 -12.26 -15.44 -35.67
CA PRO A 877 -11.69 -15.74 -36.99
C PRO A 877 -10.70 -14.66 -37.44
N HIS A 878 -9.85 -15.02 -38.39
CA HIS A 878 -9.04 -14.05 -39.11
C HIS A 878 -9.90 -13.31 -40.15
N ILE A 879 -9.91 -11.99 -40.05
CA ILE A 879 -10.66 -11.05 -40.89
C ILE A 879 -9.74 -10.13 -41.71
N GLY A 880 -8.48 -10.00 -41.28
CA GLY A 880 -7.41 -9.30 -41.99
C GLY A 880 -6.52 -10.24 -42.82
N ALA A 881 -5.51 -9.69 -43.47
CA ALA A 881 -4.62 -10.46 -44.34
C ALA A 881 -3.63 -11.34 -43.54
N GLU A 882 -3.64 -12.65 -43.82
CA GLU A 882 -2.71 -13.63 -43.25
C GLU A 882 -1.31 -13.59 -43.86
N GLY A 883 -0.36 -14.32 -43.26
CA GLY A 883 0.99 -14.51 -43.79
C GLY A 883 1.86 -13.25 -43.86
N ARG A 884 1.47 -12.15 -43.21
CA ARG A 884 2.20 -10.88 -43.24
C ARG A 884 3.51 -10.97 -42.45
N PRO A 885 4.55 -10.19 -42.82
CA PRO A 885 5.76 -10.09 -42.02
C PRO A 885 5.47 -9.52 -40.61
N PRO A 886 6.36 -9.77 -39.63
CA PRO A 886 6.26 -9.20 -38.29
C PRO A 886 6.13 -7.68 -38.30
N ALA A 887 5.26 -7.14 -37.45
CA ALA A 887 4.84 -5.75 -37.45
C ALA A 887 4.87 -5.19 -36.01
N VAL A 888 6.06 -5.06 -35.44
CA VAL A 888 6.26 -4.55 -34.07
C VAL A 888 6.04 -3.02 -34.03
N PRO A 889 5.16 -2.47 -33.19
CA PRO A 889 5.02 -1.02 -33.02
C PRO A 889 6.32 -0.33 -32.58
N GLY A 890 6.51 0.94 -32.92
CA GLY A 890 7.71 1.69 -32.52
C GLY A 890 7.80 1.87 -30.99
N GLY A 891 8.97 1.56 -30.40
CA GLY A 891 9.20 1.68 -28.96
C GLY A 891 8.69 0.52 -28.10
N ALA A 892 7.94 -0.45 -28.66
CA ALA A 892 7.48 -1.62 -27.92
C ALA A 892 8.66 -2.41 -27.32
N GLU A 893 9.83 -2.39 -27.97
CA GLU A 893 11.09 -2.95 -27.46
C GLU A 893 11.59 -2.39 -26.12
N ASP A 894 11.03 -1.29 -25.61
CA ASP A 894 11.33 -0.78 -24.27
C ASP A 894 10.56 -1.52 -23.15
N LEU A 895 9.40 -2.15 -23.42
CA LEU A 895 8.69 -2.98 -22.43
C LEU A 895 9.53 -4.20 -22.00
N LEU A 896 10.34 -4.72 -22.92
CA LEU A 896 11.25 -5.85 -22.66
C LEU A 896 12.55 -5.47 -21.93
N ARG A 897 12.73 -4.21 -21.50
CA ARG A 897 13.99 -3.74 -20.88
C ARG A 897 14.40 -4.48 -19.62
N THR A 898 13.44 -4.92 -18.82
CA THR A 898 13.70 -5.47 -17.48
C THR A 898 13.77 -6.99 -17.45
N SER A 899 13.04 -7.66 -18.34
CA SER A 899 13.19 -9.08 -18.67
C SER A 899 14.45 -9.37 -19.48
N HIS A 900 14.77 -8.51 -20.47
CA HIS A 900 15.93 -8.64 -21.36
C HIS A 900 16.94 -7.48 -21.24
N PRO A 901 17.52 -7.23 -20.05
CA PRO A 901 18.40 -6.09 -19.81
C PRO A 901 19.77 -6.19 -20.48
N LYS A 902 20.14 -7.39 -20.99
CA LYS A 902 21.41 -7.63 -21.71
C LYS A 902 21.31 -7.44 -23.23
N LEU A 903 20.11 -7.31 -23.78
CA LEU A 903 19.89 -7.14 -25.21
C LEU A 903 19.94 -5.65 -25.61
N THR A 904 20.26 -5.37 -26.87
CA THR A 904 20.05 -4.04 -27.46
C THR A 904 18.55 -3.78 -27.73
N GLY A 905 18.17 -2.53 -28.01
CA GLY A 905 16.79 -2.20 -28.42
C GLY A 905 16.38 -2.97 -29.69
N ALA A 906 17.27 -3.02 -30.69
CA ALA A 906 17.06 -3.81 -31.90
C ALA A 906 16.86 -5.31 -31.60
N GLN A 907 17.66 -5.90 -30.71
CA GLN A 907 17.49 -7.31 -30.32
C GLN A 907 16.19 -7.56 -29.56
N ARG A 908 15.76 -6.65 -28.67
CA ARG A 908 14.42 -6.76 -28.03
C ARG A 908 13.29 -6.63 -29.03
N ARG A 909 13.46 -5.80 -30.07
CA ARG A 909 12.54 -5.70 -31.21
C ARG A 909 12.47 -6.99 -32.03
N THR A 910 13.61 -7.65 -32.26
CA THR A 910 13.69 -8.98 -32.88
C THR A 910 12.99 -10.05 -32.03
N VAL A 911 13.09 -10.00 -30.70
CA VAL A 911 12.36 -10.92 -29.80
C VAL A 911 10.86 -10.71 -29.93
N LEU A 912 10.36 -9.47 -29.83
CA LEU A 912 8.94 -9.16 -30.04
C LEU A 912 8.44 -9.64 -31.41
N ALA A 913 9.23 -9.44 -32.46
CA ALA A 913 8.92 -9.87 -33.82
C ALA A 913 8.83 -11.40 -33.95
N ALA A 914 9.72 -12.13 -33.27
CA ALA A 914 9.76 -13.60 -33.29
C ALA A 914 8.66 -14.27 -32.45
N THR A 915 8.09 -13.58 -31.45
CA THR A 915 7.03 -14.12 -30.58
C THR A 915 5.62 -13.64 -30.93
N GLN A 916 5.42 -12.78 -31.95
CA GLN A 916 4.11 -12.26 -32.32
C GLN A 916 3.06 -13.37 -32.58
N ILE A 917 1.79 -13.10 -32.27
CA ILE A 917 0.70 -13.92 -32.81
C ILE A 917 0.55 -13.70 -34.32
N PRO A 918 -0.04 -14.65 -35.08
CA PRO A 918 -0.23 -14.52 -36.52
C PRO A 918 -0.99 -13.25 -36.93
N SER A 919 -0.69 -12.77 -38.13
CA SER A 919 -1.42 -11.68 -38.78
C SER A 919 -2.83 -12.10 -39.20
N GLY A 920 -3.79 -11.19 -39.12
CA GLY A 920 -5.15 -11.36 -39.64
C GLY A 920 -6.25 -11.43 -38.57
N SER A 921 -5.93 -11.58 -37.28
CA SER A 921 -6.92 -11.57 -36.20
C SER A 921 -7.73 -10.27 -36.11
N ALA A 922 -8.90 -10.30 -35.47
CA ALA A 922 -9.66 -9.09 -35.16
C ALA A 922 -8.79 -8.05 -34.43
N LEU A 923 -9.01 -6.76 -34.74
CA LEU A 923 -8.18 -5.61 -34.36
C LEU A 923 -6.72 -5.61 -34.84
N ASP A 924 -6.27 -6.55 -35.70
CA ASP A 924 -4.93 -6.52 -36.27
C ASP A 924 -4.75 -5.32 -37.23
N GLU A 925 -3.89 -4.37 -36.87
CA GLU A 925 -3.66 -3.18 -37.67
C GLU A 925 -2.88 -3.51 -38.98
N GLN A 926 -3.44 -3.07 -40.11
CA GLN A 926 -2.97 -3.46 -41.43
C GLN A 926 -2.00 -2.46 -42.10
N GLY A 927 -1.79 -1.27 -41.54
CA GLY A 927 -0.85 -0.25 -42.03
C GLY A 927 0.56 -0.30 -41.41
N ASP A 928 1.40 0.67 -41.78
CA ASP A 928 2.85 0.66 -41.52
C ASP A 928 3.25 0.99 -40.06
N GLY A 929 2.30 1.34 -39.20
CA GLY A 929 2.57 1.75 -37.80
C GLY A 929 2.97 0.61 -36.85
N GLY A 930 2.88 -0.64 -37.32
CA GLY A 930 2.95 -1.84 -36.47
C GLY A 930 1.60 -2.14 -35.79
N SER A 931 1.44 -3.37 -35.32
CA SER A 931 0.20 -3.87 -34.72
C SER A 931 0.42 -4.31 -33.27
N TRP A 932 -0.16 -3.56 -32.33
CA TRP A 932 -0.17 -3.90 -30.90
C TRP A 932 -0.97 -5.19 -30.64
N GLN A 933 -2.03 -5.41 -31.41
CA GLN A 933 -2.82 -6.64 -31.35
C GLN A 933 -1.92 -7.90 -31.49
N ARG A 934 -0.85 -7.84 -32.28
CA ARG A 934 0.09 -8.97 -32.47
C ARG A 934 1.07 -9.21 -31.32
N ILE A 935 1.22 -8.30 -30.36
CA ILE A 935 2.28 -8.37 -29.35
C ILE A 935 1.92 -9.37 -28.24
N ASP A 936 2.46 -10.58 -28.34
CA ASP A 936 2.46 -11.55 -27.24
C ASP A 936 3.50 -11.15 -26.20
N LEU A 937 3.14 -10.21 -25.32
CA LEU A 937 4.07 -9.66 -24.34
C LEU A 937 4.50 -10.70 -23.29
N ALA A 938 3.60 -11.60 -22.89
CA ALA A 938 3.90 -12.62 -21.89
C ALA A 938 4.93 -13.64 -22.41
N GLY A 939 4.77 -14.11 -23.65
CA GLY A 939 5.78 -14.91 -24.35
C GLY A 939 7.09 -14.13 -24.53
N ALA A 940 7.03 -12.91 -25.05
CA ALA A 940 8.20 -12.06 -25.29
C ALA A 940 9.02 -11.78 -24.01
N MET A 941 8.36 -11.58 -22.86
CA MET A 941 9.02 -11.35 -21.57
C MET A 941 9.67 -12.61 -20.97
N THR A 942 9.28 -13.82 -21.40
CA THR A 942 9.86 -15.08 -20.89
C THR A 942 10.71 -15.85 -21.88
N ALA A 943 10.73 -15.43 -23.14
CA ALA A 943 11.47 -16.07 -24.22
C ALA A 943 12.95 -16.32 -23.88
N LYS A 944 13.47 -17.51 -24.20
CA LYS A 944 14.87 -17.87 -23.97
C LYS A 944 15.74 -17.40 -25.13
N VAL A 945 16.41 -16.25 -24.93
CA VAL A 945 17.17 -15.57 -25.98
C VAL A 945 18.67 -15.85 -25.88
N THR A 946 19.29 -16.23 -27.01
CA THR A 946 20.75 -16.28 -27.21
C THR A 946 21.11 -15.43 -28.42
N ALA A 947 22.08 -14.53 -28.29
CA ALA A 947 22.59 -13.72 -29.40
C ALA A 947 23.84 -14.35 -30.03
N HIS A 948 23.92 -14.35 -31.36
CA HIS A 948 25.01 -14.96 -32.12
C HIS A 948 25.95 -13.90 -32.74
N HIS A 949 27.18 -14.31 -33.06
CA HIS A 949 28.21 -13.44 -33.65
C HIS A 949 27.88 -12.94 -35.07
N ASP A 950 26.94 -13.59 -35.77
CA ASP A 950 26.44 -13.18 -37.09
C ASP A 950 25.28 -12.17 -37.03
N GLY A 951 24.88 -11.74 -35.82
CA GLY A 951 23.76 -10.82 -35.60
C GLY A 951 22.38 -11.49 -35.52
N THR A 952 22.28 -12.80 -35.74
CA THR A 952 21.04 -13.55 -35.52
C THR A 952 20.77 -13.75 -34.02
N LEU A 953 19.51 -14.04 -33.68
CA LEU A 953 19.12 -14.54 -32.36
C LEU A 953 18.68 -16.00 -32.45
N THR A 954 18.80 -16.74 -31.36
CA THR A 954 17.92 -17.87 -31.09
C THR A 954 16.91 -17.44 -30.02
N VAL A 955 15.62 -17.58 -30.32
CA VAL A 955 14.49 -17.26 -29.44
C VAL A 955 13.71 -18.56 -29.25
N ASP A 956 13.62 -19.05 -28.01
CA ASP A 956 12.98 -20.33 -27.64
C ASP A 956 13.38 -21.54 -28.49
N GLY A 957 14.65 -21.58 -28.89
CA GLY A 957 15.24 -22.64 -29.71
C GLY A 957 15.17 -22.40 -31.21
N VAL A 958 14.36 -21.46 -31.70
CA VAL A 958 14.26 -21.09 -33.12
C VAL A 958 15.30 -20.01 -33.44
N ARG A 959 16.14 -20.23 -34.48
CA ARG A 959 17.06 -19.19 -34.97
C ARG A 959 16.33 -18.21 -35.89
N VAL A 960 16.49 -16.92 -35.66
CA VAL A 960 15.80 -15.83 -36.36
C VAL A 960 16.77 -14.73 -36.82
N ASN A 961 16.44 -14.09 -37.94
CA ASN A 961 17.16 -12.93 -38.45
C ASN A 961 16.78 -11.64 -37.66
N ALA A 962 17.35 -10.49 -38.04
CA ALA A 962 17.07 -9.22 -37.37
C ALA A 962 15.57 -8.83 -37.37
N ASP A 963 14.82 -9.23 -38.41
CA ASP A 963 13.39 -8.97 -38.57
C ASP A 963 12.49 -9.93 -37.75
N GLY A 964 13.08 -10.84 -36.97
CA GLY A 964 12.38 -11.86 -36.18
C GLY A 964 11.91 -13.07 -37.00
N THR A 965 12.24 -13.14 -38.29
CA THR A 965 11.82 -14.25 -39.16
C THR A 965 12.79 -15.43 -39.05
N ARG A 966 12.27 -16.66 -39.10
CA ARG A 966 13.04 -17.90 -38.96
C ARG A 966 14.10 -18.04 -40.07
N THR A 967 15.37 -18.12 -39.69
CA THR A 967 16.44 -18.57 -40.60
C THR A 967 16.36 -20.08 -40.78
N GLY A 968 16.78 -20.59 -41.94
CA GLY A 968 16.65 -22.00 -42.34
C GLY A 968 17.17 -23.03 -41.32
N GLU A 969 16.64 -24.26 -41.43
CA GLU A 969 16.83 -25.37 -40.48
C GLU A 969 18.28 -25.90 -40.41
#